data_AF-A0A5C6P9B1-F1
#
_entry.id   AF-A0A5C6P9B1-F1
#
_cell.length_a   1.000
_cell.length_b   1.000
_cell.length_c   1.000
_cell.angle_alpha   90.00
_cell.angle_beta   90.00
_cell.angle_gamma   90.00
#
_symmetry.space_group_name_H-M   'P 1'
#
loop_
_entity.id
_entity.type
_entity.pdbx_description
1 polymer ?
#
loop_
_entity_poly.entity_id
_entity_poly.type
_entity_poly.pdbx_seq_one_letter_code
_entity_poly.pdbx_strand_id
1 'polypeptide(L)'
;MLFIDFSSAFNTVIPSKLITKLRDLGISTSICNWLLDFLTNRPQHVRLDHHCSPTLTVNTGVPQGCVMSPFLYSLFTHDCRALHGSNTIIKFADDTTVIGLIKDNNESAYREEVDRLSTWCHNNNLLLNTNKTKELVLDFRRKTDIHPPIHINGAAVERVSSFKFLGIHLSQDLTWTTNCSSLVKKAHQRLFFLRTLKKHHLSSDILVNFYRCTIESILTSCIMVWYGNCSASDRKALQKVVKTAQRIAGASLPAIEDIYRRRCHRRAKKVTKDSCPSKWTVYPHALWEALQEPPDKNHQLRMDRQKFCVSLTVKPSRGLIDEKLVVIVQNCPPGFQMTIYAHHKSDDGHSYEAFAHYSASTSGSVNVSEDTSLGGTYSGVHQMGLFWSLRPVPGSKPGLRLRKSNVLTPMEVTISVYAGYQTEGFVDLIPLVSVEVERWYITPGVRRIPVTEDGLTGTLFLPSGPGPFPGVLDLWGGGGKLVEYRAALLASHGFAAIALDYMMPKITMETGKMVGIDYLETAYSFLQKHPQVLSSRIAILGLSFGTSMTLKIAVYSKVLKPRCAVCISGSHVQPVDGSIQEILEYFQQNEHKTRFNEENQVIFRDLLLPIPTDPKLKVDVGQLQIPLLLVVGEDDQNWPAEESAMDMKEMMERAGNSHLLTILSYPNTGHLIEPPYTPHFRSTAFKTAITQQKTFALWGGEMVAHSWAQEDSWRKVLDFLRQNLYVNTASFSNHGNSK
;
A
#
# COMPACT_ATOMS: atom_id res chain seq x y z
N MET A 1 -18.84 37.24 13.37
CA MET A 1 -18.67 35.77 13.29
C MET A 1 -19.35 35.18 14.51
N LEU A 2 -20.24 34.22 14.33
CA LEU A 2 -20.96 33.56 15.41
C LEU A 2 -20.49 32.10 15.50
N PHE A 3 -19.87 31.73 16.61
CA PHE A 3 -19.43 30.37 16.91
C PHE A 3 -20.52 29.66 17.71
N ILE A 4 -21.13 28.65 17.12
CA ILE A 4 -22.28 27.95 17.68
C ILE A 4 -21.84 26.70 18.41
N ASP A 5 -22.43 26.47 19.57
CA ASP A 5 -22.26 25.26 20.36
C ASP A 5 -23.61 24.55 20.50
N PHE A 6 -23.60 23.24 20.29
CA PHE A 6 -24.76 22.39 20.47
C PHE A 6 -24.65 21.58 21.76
N SER A 7 -25.76 21.47 22.49
CA SER A 7 -25.88 20.56 23.62
C SER A 7 -26.05 19.13 23.10
N SER A 8 -24.97 18.33 23.15
CA SER A 8 -25.01 16.90 22.85
C SER A 8 -25.43 16.58 21.40
N ALA A 9 -24.87 17.31 20.42
CA ALA A 9 -25.23 17.26 19.00
C ALA A 9 -25.56 15.85 18.47
N PHE A 10 -24.62 14.91 18.62
CA PHE A 10 -24.77 13.54 18.10
C PHE A 10 -25.93 12.78 18.72
N ASN A 11 -26.24 13.03 20.00
CA ASN A 11 -27.32 12.35 20.73
C ASN A 11 -28.70 12.89 20.38
N THR A 12 -28.78 14.07 19.77
CA THR A 12 -30.04 14.75 19.46
C THR A 12 -30.57 14.46 18.06
N VAL A 13 -29.79 13.80 17.20
CA VAL A 13 -30.22 13.41 15.85
C VAL A 13 -31.46 12.52 15.93
N ILE A 14 -32.55 12.88 15.27
CA ILE A 14 -33.74 12.02 15.20
C ILE A 14 -33.58 11.08 14.00
N PRO A 15 -33.55 9.73 14.19
CA PRO A 15 -33.32 8.79 13.10
C PRO A 15 -34.29 8.97 11.93
N SER A 16 -35.59 9.15 12.18
CA SER A 16 -36.57 9.37 11.10
C SER A 16 -36.27 10.61 10.24
N LYS A 17 -35.86 11.73 10.85
CA LYS A 17 -35.46 12.95 10.13
C LYS A 17 -34.19 12.74 9.31
N LEU A 18 -33.21 12.03 9.87
CA LEU A 18 -32.00 11.64 9.14
C LEU A 18 -32.36 10.80 7.91
N ILE A 19 -33.19 9.77 8.07
CA ILE A 19 -33.59 8.90 6.97
C ILE A 19 -34.32 9.67 5.85
N THR A 20 -35.20 10.62 6.18
CA THR A 20 -35.81 11.50 5.17
C THR A 20 -34.76 12.22 4.34
N LYS A 21 -33.79 12.88 4.99
CA LYS A 21 -32.70 13.58 4.29
C LYS A 21 -31.83 12.65 3.45
N LEU A 22 -31.60 11.41 3.89
CA LEU A 22 -30.84 10.43 3.12
C LEU A 22 -31.58 10.01 1.84
N ARG A 23 -32.91 9.87 1.90
CA ARG A 23 -33.73 9.61 0.71
C ARG A 23 -33.70 10.79 -0.25
N ASP A 24 -33.78 12.03 0.25
CA ASP A 24 -33.69 13.24 -0.57
C ASP A 24 -32.35 13.34 -1.31
N LEU A 25 -31.29 12.77 -0.74
CA LEU A 25 -29.96 12.65 -1.35
C LEU A 25 -29.82 11.47 -2.33
N GLY A 26 -30.89 10.70 -2.57
CA GLY A 26 -30.91 9.57 -3.50
C GLY A 26 -30.36 8.25 -2.94
N ILE A 27 -30.22 8.11 -1.62
CA ILE A 27 -29.81 6.83 -1.01
C ILE A 27 -30.97 5.83 -1.11
N SER A 28 -30.64 4.59 -1.49
CA SER A 28 -31.65 3.54 -1.69
C SER A 28 -32.47 3.25 -0.43
N THR A 29 -33.74 2.90 -0.63
CA THR A 29 -34.67 2.58 0.46
C THR A 29 -34.17 1.44 1.35
N SER A 30 -33.53 0.42 0.77
CA SER A 30 -32.97 -0.71 1.52
C SER A 30 -31.89 -0.27 2.51
N ILE A 31 -30.97 0.60 2.09
CA ILE A 31 -29.93 1.16 2.96
C ILE A 31 -30.56 2.06 4.03
N CYS A 32 -31.53 2.88 3.64
CA CYS A 32 -32.26 3.74 4.56
C CYS A 32 -32.99 2.94 5.66
N ASN A 33 -33.62 1.82 5.31
CA ASN A 33 -34.32 0.96 6.27
C ASN A 33 -33.33 0.26 7.21
N TRP A 34 -32.21 -0.23 6.68
CA TRP A 34 -31.14 -0.80 7.51
C TRP A 34 -30.57 0.23 8.49
N LEU A 35 -30.33 1.47 8.03
CA LEU A 35 -29.87 2.56 8.89
C LEU A 35 -30.91 2.94 9.95
N LEU A 36 -32.21 2.91 9.61
CA LEU A 36 -33.27 3.17 10.57
C LEU A 36 -33.29 2.10 11.67
N ASP A 37 -33.24 0.84 11.28
CA ASP A 37 -33.17 -0.30 12.20
C ASP A 37 -31.92 -0.22 13.09
N PHE A 38 -30.76 0.00 12.48
CA PHE A 38 -29.50 0.21 13.19
C PHE A 38 -29.57 1.35 14.22
N LEU A 39 -30.34 2.42 13.94
CA LEU A 39 -30.43 3.59 14.79
C LEU A 39 -31.63 3.57 15.77
N THR A 40 -32.51 2.59 15.72
CA THR A 40 -33.69 2.53 16.60
C THR A 40 -33.64 1.30 17.50
N ASN A 41 -34.36 1.35 18.62
CA ASN A 41 -34.45 0.31 19.63
C ASN A 41 -33.08 -0.23 20.10
N ARG A 42 -32.06 0.64 20.17
CA ARG A 42 -30.69 0.22 20.51
C ARG A 42 -30.55 0.03 22.02
N PRO A 43 -30.24 -1.17 22.54
CA PRO A 43 -29.95 -1.35 23.95
C PRO A 43 -28.55 -0.81 24.28
N GLN A 44 -28.43 -0.06 25.38
CA GLN A 44 -27.16 0.39 25.94
C GLN A 44 -27.08 0.12 27.44
N HIS A 45 -25.90 -0.21 27.94
CA HIS A 45 -25.57 -0.24 29.36
C HIS A 45 -24.09 0.14 29.55
N VAL A 46 -23.72 0.60 30.74
CA VAL A 46 -22.34 0.89 31.10
C VAL A 46 -21.79 -0.28 31.90
N ARG A 47 -20.60 -0.78 31.52
CA ARG A 47 -19.89 -1.82 32.26
C ARG A 47 -18.62 -1.25 32.88
N LEU A 48 -18.50 -1.37 34.20
CA LEU A 48 -17.27 -1.08 34.95
C LEU A 48 -16.84 -2.37 35.63
N ASP A 49 -15.71 -2.93 35.18
CA ASP A 49 -15.23 -4.26 35.55
C ASP A 49 -16.30 -5.36 35.38
N HIS A 50 -16.78 -5.93 36.50
CA HIS A 50 -17.79 -6.98 36.56
C HIS A 50 -19.21 -6.45 36.80
N HIS A 51 -19.39 -5.14 36.96
CA HIS A 51 -20.69 -4.53 37.21
C HIS A 51 -21.26 -3.91 35.93
N CYS A 52 -22.52 -4.22 35.62
CA CYS A 52 -23.27 -3.61 34.53
C CYS A 52 -24.40 -2.74 35.08
N SER A 53 -24.62 -1.58 34.48
CA SER A 53 -25.83 -0.79 34.72
C SER A 53 -27.07 -1.51 34.16
N PRO A 54 -28.29 -1.11 34.58
CA PRO A 54 -29.50 -1.46 33.86
C PRO A 54 -29.40 -1.09 32.37
N THR A 55 -30.08 -1.86 31.52
CA THR A 55 -30.15 -1.59 30.08
C THR A 55 -31.17 -0.50 29.78
N LEU A 56 -30.77 0.50 29.01
CA LEU A 56 -31.61 1.56 28.48
C LEU A 56 -31.76 1.39 26.97
N THR A 57 -32.96 1.59 26.45
CA THR A 57 -33.19 1.58 24.99
C THR A 57 -33.08 3.00 24.45
N VAL A 58 -32.27 3.20 23.42
CA VAL A 58 -32.03 4.49 22.77
C VAL A 58 -32.62 4.52 21.38
N ASN A 59 -33.48 5.51 21.16
CA ASN A 59 -34.15 5.77 19.88
C ASN A 59 -33.73 7.10 19.24
N THR A 60 -32.76 7.78 19.83
CA THR A 60 -32.25 9.06 19.35
C THR A 60 -30.73 9.02 19.23
N GLY A 61 -30.21 9.89 18.38
CA GLY A 61 -28.81 10.07 18.16
C GLY A 61 -28.15 9.03 17.30
N VAL A 62 -26.92 9.35 16.93
CA VAL A 62 -25.96 8.46 16.29
C VAL A 62 -24.89 8.05 17.31
N PRO A 63 -24.55 6.75 17.44
CA PRO A 63 -23.72 6.26 18.54
C PRO A 63 -22.27 6.79 18.47
N GLN A 64 -21.82 7.48 19.52
CA GLN A 64 -20.43 7.95 19.60
C GLN A 64 -19.46 6.76 19.70
N GLY A 65 -18.38 6.79 18.92
CA GLY A 65 -17.43 5.66 18.79
C GLY A 65 -17.76 4.69 17.64
N CYS A 66 -18.96 4.76 17.06
CA CYS A 66 -19.26 4.05 15.81
C CYS A 66 -18.63 4.78 14.62
N VAL A 67 -17.99 4.02 13.73
CA VAL A 67 -17.31 4.52 12.51
C VAL A 67 -18.27 5.30 11.60
N MET A 68 -19.55 4.93 11.55
CA MET A 68 -20.54 5.57 10.67
C MET A 68 -21.12 6.87 11.23
N SER A 69 -21.11 7.09 12.54
CA SER A 69 -21.80 8.22 13.17
C SER A 69 -21.34 9.60 12.70
N PRO A 70 -20.03 9.88 12.53
CA PRO A 70 -19.57 11.16 11.99
C PRO A 70 -20.08 11.43 10.56
N PHE A 71 -20.15 10.37 9.74
CA PHE A 71 -20.65 10.47 8.37
C PHE A 71 -22.15 10.75 8.34
N LEU A 72 -22.93 10.00 9.14
CA LEU A 72 -24.37 10.21 9.27
C LEU A 72 -24.71 11.61 9.79
N TYR A 73 -23.94 12.12 10.76
CA TYR A 73 -24.11 13.50 11.24
C TYR A 73 -23.79 14.55 10.16
N SER A 74 -22.77 14.30 9.34
CA SER A 74 -22.43 15.20 8.21
C SER A 74 -23.55 15.24 7.16
N LEU A 75 -24.17 14.10 6.87
CA LEU A 75 -25.33 14.02 5.97
C LEU A 75 -26.59 14.63 6.61
N PHE A 76 -26.79 14.45 7.91
CA PHE A 76 -27.89 15.04 8.66
C PHE A 76 -27.94 16.56 8.54
N THR A 77 -26.77 17.20 8.59
CA THR A 77 -26.63 18.65 8.60
C THR A 77 -26.35 19.24 7.21
N HIS A 78 -26.39 18.45 6.13
CA HIS A 78 -25.92 18.86 4.79
C HIS A 78 -26.68 20.06 4.17
N ASP A 79 -27.95 20.22 4.56
CA ASP A 79 -28.89 21.26 4.12
C ASP A 79 -28.80 22.55 4.96
N CYS A 80 -28.04 22.54 6.07
CA CYS A 80 -27.64 23.75 6.77
C CYS A 80 -26.61 24.51 5.92
N ARG A 81 -27.10 25.48 5.14
CA ARG A 81 -26.34 26.28 4.15
C ARG A 81 -26.80 27.73 4.24
N ALA A 82 -25.90 28.69 4.03
CA ALA A 82 -26.23 30.12 4.06
C ALA A 82 -27.33 30.50 3.06
N LEU A 83 -28.20 31.45 3.43
CA LEU A 83 -29.23 32.00 2.53
C LEU A 83 -28.63 33.11 1.66
N HIS A 84 -27.91 34.02 2.31
CA HIS A 84 -27.36 35.20 1.66
C HIS A 84 -25.95 34.93 1.15
N GLY A 85 -25.63 35.42 -0.05
CA GLY A 85 -24.28 35.33 -0.62
C GLY A 85 -23.23 36.12 0.17
N SER A 86 -23.64 37.08 1.00
CA SER A 86 -22.78 37.83 1.93
C SER A 86 -22.43 37.04 3.20
N ASN A 87 -23.04 35.87 3.39
CA ASN A 87 -22.85 35.02 4.56
C ASN A 87 -22.23 33.67 4.16
N THR A 88 -21.63 32.99 5.13
CA THR A 88 -21.07 31.66 4.96
C THR A 88 -21.27 30.87 6.23
N ILE A 89 -21.75 29.64 6.10
CA ILE A 89 -21.84 28.68 7.21
C ILE A 89 -20.72 27.65 7.03
N ILE A 90 -19.80 27.61 7.98
CA ILE A 90 -18.71 26.63 8.04
C ILE A 90 -19.06 25.58 9.09
N LYS A 91 -18.91 24.30 8.74
CA LYS A 91 -19.22 23.16 9.61
C LYS A 91 -18.01 22.24 9.72
N PHE A 92 -17.68 21.81 10.93
CA PHE A 92 -16.71 20.76 11.20
C PHE A 92 -17.27 19.86 12.30
N ALA A 93 -17.83 18.71 11.90
CA ALA A 93 -18.69 17.92 12.79
C ALA A 93 -19.78 18.82 13.42
N ASP A 94 -19.87 18.88 14.74
CA ASP A 94 -20.81 19.72 15.49
C ASP A 94 -20.40 21.21 15.59
N ASP A 95 -19.11 21.54 15.42
CA ASP A 95 -18.65 22.93 15.39
C ASP A 95 -19.23 23.64 14.16
N THR A 96 -20.15 24.58 14.38
CA THR A 96 -20.78 25.38 13.31
C THR A 96 -20.48 26.86 13.51
N THR A 97 -20.10 27.54 12.44
CA THR A 97 -19.75 28.97 12.48
C THR A 97 -20.47 29.71 11.37
N VAL A 98 -21.19 30.77 11.75
CA VAL A 98 -21.77 31.74 10.79
C VAL A 98 -20.83 32.92 10.64
N ILE A 99 -20.46 33.20 9.39
CA ILE A 99 -19.67 34.36 9.01
C ILE A 99 -20.59 35.24 8.17
N GLY A 100 -20.77 36.51 8.56
CA GLY A 100 -21.53 37.48 7.78
C GLY A 100 -20.70 38.74 7.55
N LEU A 101 -20.76 39.28 6.34
CA LEU A 101 -20.19 40.58 6.01
C LEU A 101 -21.19 41.68 6.36
N ILE A 102 -20.80 42.56 7.28
CA ILE A 102 -21.53 43.80 7.56
C ILE A 102 -20.98 44.89 6.64
N LYS A 103 -21.84 45.45 5.80
CA LYS A 103 -21.48 46.52 4.86
C LYS A 103 -22.38 47.73 5.10
N ASP A 104 -21.81 48.93 5.11
CA ASP A 104 -22.55 50.18 5.32
C ASP A 104 -23.39 50.17 6.62
N ASN A 105 -22.84 49.56 7.69
CA ASN A 105 -23.52 49.29 8.97
C ASN A 105 -24.79 48.42 8.88
N ASN A 106 -25.07 47.83 7.73
CA ASN A 106 -26.20 46.93 7.56
C ASN A 106 -25.79 45.50 7.90
N GLU A 107 -26.38 44.97 8.98
CA GLU A 107 -26.21 43.59 9.45
C GLU A 107 -27.48 42.72 9.29
N SER A 108 -28.50 43.21 8.57
CA SER A 108 -29.79 42.52 8.40
C SER A 108 -29.62 41.09 7.87
N ALA A 109 -28.84 40.92 6.81
CA ALA A 109 -28.55 39.61 6.24
C ALA A 109 -27.90 38.65 7.24
N TYR A 110 -26.99 39.15 8.09
CA TYR A 110 -26.33 38.34 9.12
C TYR A 110 -27.29 37.96 10.25
N ARG A 111 -28.14 38.88 10.71
CA ARG A 111 -29.17 38.62 11.74
C ARG A 111 -30.22 37.61 11.25
N GLU A 112 -30.72 37.79 10.04
CA GLU A 112 -31.68 36.86 9.42
C GLU A 112 -31.09 35.45 9.30
N GLU A 113 -29.80 35.33 8.98
CA GLU A 113 -29.12 34.04 8.93
C GLU A 113 -29.09 33.35 10.29
N VAL A 114 -28.85 34.10 11.36
CA VAL A 114 -28.83 33.56 12.73
C VAL A 114 -30.23 33.12 13.16
N ASP A 115 -31.26 33.92 12.88
CA ASP A 115 -32.65 33.58 13.22
C ASP A 115 -33.12 32.33 12.47
N ARG A 116 -32.80 32.26 11.17
CA ARG A 116 -33.12 31.10 10.34
C ARG A 116 -32.34 29.87 10.80
N LEU A 117 -31.09 30.02 11.19
CA LEU A 117 -30.31 28.91 11.73
C LEU A 117 -30.90 28.42 13.05
N SER A 118 -31.34 29.31 13.93
CA SER A 118 -32.03 28.93 15.17
C SER A 118 -33.29 28.11 14.88
N THR A 119 -34.09 28.57 13.91
CA THR A 119 -35.28 27.86 13.43
C THR A 119 -34.92 26.50 12.81
N TRP A 120 -33.87 26.43 11.99
CA TRP A 120 -33.40 25.18 11.40
C TRP A 120 -32.91 24.20 12.46
N CYS A 121 -32.20 24.68 13.48
CA CYS A 121 -31.76 23.85 14.61
C CYS A 121 -32.95 23.28 15.36
N HIS A 122 -33.95 24.10 15.68
CA HIS A 122 -35.20 23.67 16.29
C HIS A 122 -35.90 22.59 15.43
N ASN A 123 -36.05 22.83 14.13
CA ASN A 123 -36.68 21.88 13.21
C ASN A 123 -35.90 20.57 13.05
N ASN A 124 -34.59 20.57 13.29
CA ASN A 124 -33.74 19.38 13.24
C ASN A 124 -33.45 18.78 14.63
N ASN A 125 -34.12 19.26 15.68
CA ASN A 125 -33.90 18.82 17.06
C ASN A 125 -32.46 19.03 17.56
N LEU A 126 -31.72 19.99 16.99
CA LEU A 126 -30.39 20.36 17.46
C LEU A 126 -30.52 21.44 18.53
N LEU A 127 -30.09 21.12 19.75
CA LEU A 127 -30.25 21.99 20.91
C LEU A 127 -29.12 23.02 20.96
N LEU A 128 -29.41 24.28 20.66
CA LEU A 128 -28.44 25.37 20.75
C LEU A 128 -28.09 25.70 22.21
N ASN A 129 -26.80 25.85 22.50
CA ASN A 129 -26.31 26.33 23.78
C ASN A 129 -25.91 27.80 23.67
N THR A 130 -26.83 28.71 23.95
CA THR A 130 -26.58 30.17 23.85
C THR A 130 -25.46 30.62 24.80
N ASN A 131 -25.30 29.97 25.97
CA ASN A 131 -24.26 30.32 26.94
C ASN A 131 -22.85 29.97 26.45
N LYS A 132 -22.70 28.95 25.62
CA LYS A 132 -21.42 28.56 25.01
C LYS A 132 -21.22 29.15 23.62
N THR A 133 -22.29 29.55 22.96
CA THR A 133 -22.26 30.29 21.70
C THR A 133 -21.65 31.67 21.93
N LYS A 134 -20.70 32.08 21.08
CA LYS A 134 -20.00 33.36 21.21
C LYS A 134 -19.95 34.11 19.90
N GLU A 135 -20.05 35.44 19.99
CA GLU A 135 -19.84 36.34 18.86
C GLU A 135 -18.44 36.95 18.91
N LEU A 136 -17.74 36.91 17.78
CA LEU A 136 -16.49 37.65 17.54
C LEU A 136 -16.71 38.62 16.37
N VAL A 137 -16.50 39.91 16.62
CA VAL A 137 -16.62 40.97 15.61
C VAL A 137 -15.23 41.39 15.15
N LEU A 138 -15.01 41.41 13.84
CA LEU A 138 -13.78 41.89 13.22
C LEU A 138 -14.07 43.23 12.56
N ASP A 139 -13.66 44.33 13.19
CA ASP A 139 -13.88 45.69 12.67
C ASP A 139 -12.59 46.51 12.74
N PHE A 140 -12.09 46.90 11.57
CA PHE A 140 -10.85 47.67 11.40
C PHE A 140 -11.10 49.14 11.04
N ARG A 141 -12.36 49.61 11.10
CA ARG A 141 -12.70 51.00 10.83
C ARG A 141 -12.20 51.89 11.98
N ARG A 142 -11.74 53.11 11.64
CA ARG A 142 -11.27 54.10 12.64
C ARG A 142 -12.39 54.64 13.52
N LYS A 143 -13.62 54.64 13.01
CA LYS A 143 -14.84 55.00 13.73
C LYS A 143 -15.76 53.78 13.68
N THR A 144 -16.02 53.20 14.84
CA THR A 144 -16.83 51.99 14.98
C THR A 144 -18.19 52.35 15.55
N ASP A 145 -19.25 51.94 14.87
CA ASP A 145 -20.59 51.99 15.42
C ASP A 145 -20.84 50.72 16.24
N ILE A 146 -21.43 50.88 17.43
CA ILE A 146 -21.69 49.74 18.32
C ILE A 146 -22.93 49.01 17.81
N HIS A 147 -22.72 47.82 17.25
CA HIS A 147 -23.82 46.93 16.87
C HIS A 147 -24.46 46.29 18.11
N PRO A 148 -25.81 46.26 18.21
CA PRO A 148 -26.50 45.64 19.34
C PRO A 148 -26.20 44.13 19.40
N PRO A 149 -26.31 43.50 20.58
CA PRO A 149 -26.03 42.07 20.71
C PRO A 149 -27.02 41.23 19.89
N ILE A 150 -26.54 40.08 19.40
CA ILE A 150 -27.40 39.04 18.81
C ILE A 150 -28.20 38.39 19.93
N HIS A 151 -29.47 38.10 19.68
CA HIS A 151 -30.30 37.33 20.59
C HIS A 151 -30.66 36.00 19.94
N ILE A 152 -30.49 34.90 20.68
CA ILE A 152 -30.92 33.57 20.26
C ILE A 152 -31.87 33.05 21.34
N ASN A 153 -33.11 32.75 20.95
CA ASN A 153 -34.19 32.32 21.85
C ASN A 153 -34.40 33.28 23.04
N GLY A 154 -34.31 34.59 22.78
CA GLY A 154 -34.46 35.64 23.78
C GLY A 154 -33.25 35.92 24.68
N ALA A 155 -32.19 35.11 24.60
CA ALA A 155 -30.95 35.33 25.36
C ALA A 155 -29.89 36.05 24.50
N ALA A 156 -29.26 37.08 25.06
CA ALA A 156 -28.17 37.79 24.40
C ALA A 156 -26.91 36.91 24.30
N VAL A 157 -26.32 36.83 23.12
CA VAL A 157 -25.06 36.13 22.88
C VAL A 157 -23.89 36.98 23.38
N GLU A 158 -22.98 36.36 24.13
CA GLU A 158 -21.78 37.05 24.61
C GLU A 158 -20.83 37.37 23.44
N ARG A 159 -20.45 38.65 23.34
CA ARG A 159 -19.39 39.11 22.44
C ARG A 159 -18.04 39.02 23.13
N VAL A 160 -17.08 38.35 22.47
CA VAL A 160 -15.74 38.10 23.00
C VAL A 160 -14.67 38.75 22.13
N SER A 161 -13.52 39.09 22.72
CA SER A 161 -12.36 39.62 22.01
C SER A 161 -11.43 38.55 21.45
N SER A 162 -11.54 37.31 21.96
CA SER A 162 -10.84 36.14 21.45
C SER A 162 -11.66 34.88 21.66
N PHE A 163 -11.62 33.96 20.69
CA PHE A 163 -12.31 32.68 20.77
C PHE A 163 -11.41 31.55 20.29
N LYS A 164 -11.48 30.38 20.96
CA LYS A 164 -10.71 29.20 20.58
C LYS A 164 -11.52 28.31 19.64
N PHE A 165 -11.29 28.46 18.35
CA PHE A 165 -11.96 27.69 17.29
C PHE A 165 -11.06 26.58 16.76
N LEU A 166 -11.54 25.32 16.75
CA LEU A 166 -10.80 24.15 16.27
C LEU A 166 -9.35 24.04 16.81
N GLY A 167 -9.15 24.45 18.05
CA GLY A 167 -7.85 24.40 18.73
C GLY A 167 -6.97 25.64 18.57
N ILE A 168 -7.36 26.64 17.77
CA ILE A 168 -6.61 27.88 17.51
C ILE A 168 -7.34 29.06 18.15
N HIS A 169 -6.60 29.98 18.77
CA HIS A 169 -7.18 31.24 19.25
C HIS A 169 -7.26 32.26 18.12
N LEU A 170 -8.46 32.71 17.80
CA LEU A 170 -8.75 33.83 16.91
C LEU A 170 -9.02 35.06 17.77
N SER A 171 -8.38 36.18 17.46
CA SER A 171 -8.56 37.46 18.16
C SER A 171 -9.27 38.46 17.27
N GLN A 172 -10.02 39.39 17.86
CA GLN A 172 -10.80 40.39 17.13
C GLN A 172 -9.94 41.32 16.27
N ASP A 173 -8.68 41.51 16.66
CA ASP A 173 -7.66 42.31 15.99
C ASP A 173 -6.80 41.48 15.01
N LEU A 174 -7.13 40.19 14.84
CA LEU A 174 -6.37 39.20 14.06
C LEU A 174 -4.90 39.05 14.49
N THR A 175 -4.56 39.43 15.73
CA THR A 175 -3.25 39.14 16.31
C THR A 175 -3.19 37.69 16.81
N TRP A 176 -2.01 37.09 16.71
CA TRP A 176 -1.79 35.68 17.05
C TRP A 176 -1.12 35.47 18.41
N THR A 177 -0.90 36.53 19.18
CA THR A 177 -0.16 36.50 20.44
C THR A 177 -0.81 35.57 21.47
N THR A 178 -2.14 35.59 21.61
CA THR A 178 -2.89 34.67 22.49
C THR A 178 -2.69 33.21 22.07
N ASN A 179 -2.73 32.92 20.77
CA ASN A 179 -2.48 31.59 20.23
C ASN A 179 -1.04 31.14 20.52
N CYS A 180 -0.05 31.96 20.17
CA CYS A 180 1.37 31.67 20.37
C CYS A 180 1.71 31.44 21.84
N SER A 181 1.18 32.27 22.75
CA SER A 181 1.38 32.14 24.19
C SER A 181 0.82 30.82 24.74
N SER A 182 -0.37 30.43 24.28
CA SER A 182 -1.01 29.15 24.61
C SER A 182 -0.19 27.96 24.12
N LEU A 183 0.32 28.01 22.88
CA LEU A 183 1.18 26.97 22.30
C LEU A 183 2.52 26.85 23.04
N VAL A 184 3.19 27.98 23.32
CA VAL A 184 4.45 28.01 24.06
C VAL A 184 4.26 27.44 25.46
N LYS A 185 3.18 27.79 26.18
CA LYS A 185 2.88 27.25 27.51
C LYS A 185 2.74 25.72 27.47
N LYS A 186 1.99 25.18 26.52
CA LYS A 186 1.84 23.71 26.34
C LYS A 186 3.16 23.03 25.97
N ALA A 187 3.94 23.66 25.09
CA ALA A 187 5.22 23.12 24.67
C ALA A 187 6.25 23.12 25.81
N HIS A 188 6.25 24.15 26.67
CA HIS A 188 7.07 24.20 27.88
C HIS A 188 6.74 23.09 28.87
N GLN A 189 5.45 22.76 29.07
CA GLN A 189 5.06 21.62 29.89
C GLN A 189 5.66 20.30 29.35
N ARG A 190 5.74 20.13 28.03
CA ARG A 190 6.30 18.93 27.39
C ARG A 190 7.83 18.90 27.36
N LEU A 191 8.49 20.06 27.41
CA LEU A 191 9.94 20.13 27.59
C LEU A 191 10.40 19.51 28.91
N PHE A 192 9.56 19.50 29.95
CA PHE A 192 9.86 18.80 31.20
C PHE A 192 10.10 17.31 30.95
N PHE A 193 9.18 16.64 30.24
CA PHE A 193 9.34 15.23 29.89
C PHE A 193 10.57 14.98 29.03
N LEU A 194 10.84 15.85 28.04
CA LEU A 194 12.04 15.73 27.22
C LEU A 194 13.33 15.81 28.07
N ARG A 195 13.37 16.68 29.09
CA ARG A 195 14.49 16.74 30.06
C ARG A 195 14.58 15.48 30.91
N THR A 196 13.45 14.96 31.37
CA THR A 196 13.39 13.72 32.14
C THR A 196 13.96 12.55 31.34
N LEU A 197 13.54 12.41 30.08
CA LEU A 197 14.07 11.38 29.17
C LEU A 197 15.58 11.53 28.95
N LYS A 198 16.08 12.76 28.79
CA LYS A 198 17.53 13.02 28.70
C LYS A 198 18.26 12.63 29.98
N LYS A 199 17.68 12.92 31.16
CA LYS A 199 18.23 12.54 32.47
C LYS A 199 18.35 11.02 32.62
N HIS A 200 17.45 10.25 32.02
CA HIS A 200 17.52 8.79 31.97
C HIS A 200 18.40 8.25 30.84
N HIS A 201 19.31 9.07 30.29
CA HIS A 201 20.32 8.67 29.30
C HIS A 201 19.77 8.05 28.01
N LEU A 202 18.55 8.41 27.60
CA LEU A 202 18.03 7.97 26.31
C LEU A 202 18.81 8.60 25.13
N SER A 203 18.88 7.85 24.03
CA SER A 203 19.62 8.26 22.84
C SER A 203 19.05 9.53 22.20
N SER A 204 19.91 10.27 21.50
CA SER A 204 19.51 11.49 20.79
C SER A 204 18.36 11.24 19.80
N ASP A 205 18.37 10.10 19.11
CA ASP A 205 17.32 9.72 18.16
C ASP A 205 15.94 9.57 18.83
N ILE A 206 15.90 8.94 20.00
CA ILE A 206 14.65 8.80 20.78
C ILE A 206 14.16 10.17 21.25
N LEU A 207 15.07 11.05 21.68
CA LEU A 207 14.74 12.40 22.13
C LEU A 207 14.22 13.29 20.99
N VAL A 208 14.83 13.18 19.80
CA VAL A 208 14.36 13.87 18.59
C VAL A 208 12.99 13.34 18.18
N ASN A 209 12.77 12.02 18.23
CA ASN A 209 11.47 11.43 17.94
C ASN A 209 10.40 11.90 18.93
N PHE A 210 10.71 11.91 20.24
CA PHE A 210 9.81 12.43 21.27
C PHE A 210 9.48 13.91 21.04
N TYR A 211 10.48 14.74 20.72
CA TYR A 211 10.28 16.14 20.37
C TYR A 211 9.34 16.30 19.17
N ARG A 212 9.56 15.55 18.07
CA ARG A 212 8.72 15.62 16.87
C ARG A 212 7.27 15.24 17.19
N CYS A 213 7.07 14.15 17.91
CA CYS A 213 5.75 13.62 18.24
C CYS A 213 4.98 14.48 19.24
N THR A 214 5.65 15.11 20.21
CA THR A 214 4.98 15.75 21.35
C THR A 214 5.14 17.27 21.39
N ILE A 215 6.21 17.86 20.88
CA ILE A 215 6.46 19.30 20.97
C ILE A 215 6.23 19.96 19.61
N GLU A 216 6.92 19.49 18.57
CA GLU A 216 6.77 20.02 17.21
C GLU A 216 5.34 19.87 16.69
N SER A 217 4.68 18.74 16.98
CA SER A 217 3.29 18.49 16.59
C SER A 217 2.31 19.56 17.11
N ILE A 218 2.49 20.05 18.34
CA ILE A 218 1.68 21.17 18.86
C ILE A 218 2.09 22.48 18.19
N LEU A 219 3.38 22.81 18.22
CA LEU A 219 3.88 24.10 17.75
C LEU A 219 3.52 24.34 16.28
N THR A 220 3.39 23.26 15.51
CA THR A 220 3.14 23.32 14.08
C THR A 220 1.68 23.02 13.71
N SER A 221 0.79 22.83 14.68
CA SER A 221 -0.63 22.62 14.43
C SER A 221 -1.25 23.83 13.74
N CYS A 222 -1.84 23.60 12.56
CA CYS A 222 -2.41 24.65 11.70
C CYS A 222 -1.48 25.84 11.39
N ILE A 223 -0.16 25.64 11.45
CA ILE A 223 0.86 26.70 11.35
C ILE A 223 0.74 27.58 10.10
N MET A 224 0.20 27.04 9.01
CA MET A 224 -0.01 27.77 7.74
C MET A 224 -1.05 28.90 7.86
N VAL A 225 -1.93 28.86 8.86
CA VAL A 225 -3.00 29.85 9.05
C VAL A 225 -2.50 31.08 9.78
N TRP A 226 -1.69 30.89 10.82
CA TRP A 226 -1.42 31.94 11.81
C TRP A 226 0.04 32.43 11.80
N TYR A 227 1.01 31.60 11.44
CA TYR A 227 2.44 31.92 11.62
C TYR A 227 2.90 33.10 10.74
N GLY A 228 2.37 33.20 9.51
CA GLY A 228 2.71 34.29 8.58
C GLY A 228 2.41 35.68 9.15
N ASN A 229 1.36 35.79 9.96
CA ASN A 229 0.92 37.05 10.56
C ASN A 229 1.38 37.20 12.03
N CYS A 230 2.27 36.34 12.52
CA CYS A 230 2.85 36.50 13.86
C CYS A 230 3.82 37.68 13.93
N SER A 231 3.77 38.40 15.04
CA SER A 231 4.76 39.43 15.37
C SER A 231 6.18 38.84 15.51
N ALA A 232 7.20 39.68 15.41
CA ALA A 232 8.58 39.25 15.60
C ALA A 232 8.82 38.66 17.01
N SER A 233 8.16 39.19 18.04
CA SER A 233 8.24 38.66 19.41
C SER A 233 7.60 37.28 19.53
N ASP A 234 6.44 37.05 18.90
CA ASP A 234 5.79 35.74 18.86
C ASP A 234 6.66 34.69 18.16
N ARG A 235 7.21 35.02 16.98
CA ARG A 235 8.11 34.13 16.23
C ARG A 235 9.35 33.78 17.05
N LYS A 236 9.93 34.76 17.74
CA LYS A 236 11.09 34.56 18.64
C LYS A 236 10.74 33.66 19.82
N ALA A 237 9.56 33.83 20.43
CA ALA A 237 9.11 32.99 21.54
C ALA A 237 8.96 31.52 21.12
N LEU A 238 8.35 31.26 19.96
CA LEU A 238 8.20 29.92 19.40
C LEU A 238 9.56 29.29 19.07
N GLN A 239 10.45 30.03 18.40
CA GLN A 239 11.78 29.55 18.05
C GLN A 239 12.63 29.24 19.29
N LYS A 240 12.43 29.96 20.40
CA LYS A 240 13.13 29.71 21.67
C LYS A 240 12.79 28.31 22.23
N VAL A 241 11.56 27.84 22.06
CA VAL A 241 11.16 26.48 22.45
C VAL A 241 11.95 25.45 21.64
N VAL A 242 12.01 25.61 20.32
CA VAL A 242 12.77 24.71 19.41
C VAL A 242 14.26 24.69 19.78
N LYS A 243 14.88 25.87 19.97
CA LYS A 243 16.29 25.99 20.39
C LYS A 243 16.56 25.36 21.76
N THR A 244 15.56 25.33 22.65
CA THR A 244 15.69 24.69 23.96
C THR A 244 15.61 23.16 23.82
N ALA A 245 14.67 22.65 23.02
CA ALA A 245 14.57 21.22 22.72
C ALA A 245 15.85 20.70 22.03
N GLN A 246 16.39 21.44 21.06
CA GLN A 246 17.63 21.10 20.35
C GLN A 246 18.80 20.92 21.31
N ARG A 247 18.96 21.82 22.28
CA ARG A 247 19.99 21.72 23.32
C ARG A 247 19.81 20.50 24.23
N ILE A 248 18.57 20.15 24.58
CA ILE A 248 18.28 18.99 25.43
C ILE A 248 18.52 17.68 24.68
N ALA A 249 18.05 17.60 23.43
CA ALA A 249 18.21 16.41 22.60
C ALA A 249 19.68 16.18 22.21
N GLY A 250 20.44 17.25 21.96
CA GLY A 250 21.82 17.16 21.46
C GLY A 250 21.87 16.86 19.95
N ALA A 251 20.85 17.28 19.20
CA ALA A 251 20.75 17.11 17.75
C ALA A 251 20.12 18.35 17.10
N SER A 252 20.49 18.62 15.85
CA SER A 252 19.94 19.74 15.09
C SER A 252 18.43 19.56 14.85
N LEU A 253 17.64 20.61 15.13
CA LEU A 253 16.21 20.63 14.88
C LEU A 253 15.88 21.75 13.87
N PRO A 254 14.96 21.53 12.91
CA PRO A 254 14.59 22.56 11.95
C PRO A 254 14.03 23.82 12.63
N ALA A 255 14.31 25.01 12.07
CA ALA A 255 13.67 26.21 12.57
C ALA A 255 12.15 26.16 12.31
N ILE A 256 11.37 26.79 13.19
CA ILE A 256 9.91 26.78 13.05
C ILE A 256 9.46 27.50 11.78
N GLU A 257 10.23 28.51 11.37
CA GLU A 257 10.03 29.24 10.12
C GLU A 257 10.24 28.35 8.89
N ASP A 258 11.28 27.50 8.90
CA ASP A 258 11.53 26.55 7.81
C ASP A 258 10.38 25.57 7.68
N ILE A 259 9.87 25.07 8.81
CA ILE A 259 8.72 24.16 8.83
C ILE A 259 7.48 24.85 8.24
N TYR A 260 7.23 26.11 8.62
CA TYR A 260 6.15 26.92 8.07
C TYR A 260 6.29 27.09 6.55
N ARG A 261 7.43 27.59 6.06
CA ARG A 261 7.68 27.81 4.62
C ARG A 261 7.50 26.53 3.83
N ARG A 262 8.08 25.41 4.30
CA ARG A 262 7.98 24.11 3.63
C ARG A 262 6.54 23.61 3.54
N ARG A 263 5.73 23.82 4.58
CA ARG A 263 4.30 23.46 4.59
C ARG A 263 3.48 24.37 3.68
N CYS A 264 3.71 25.68 3.70
CA CYS A 264 3.05 26.63 2.80
C CYS A 264 3.35 26.30 1.34
N HIS A 265 4.61 26.07 1.00
CA HIS A 265 5.02 25.68 -0.34
C HIS A 265 4.39 24.35 -0.78
N ARG A 266 4.37 23.33 0.09
CA ARG A 266 3.70 22.06 -0.19
C ARG A 266 2.19 22.25 -0.41
N ARG A 267 1.53 23.13 0.35
CA ARG A 267 0.10 23.42 0.19
C ARG A 267 -0.17 24.18 -1.09
N ALA A 268 0.63 25.20 -1.42
CA ALA A 268 0.55 25.93 -2.68
C ALA A 268 0.71 24.97 -3.88
N LYS A 269 1.68 24.06 -3.84
CA LYS A 269 1.87 23.00 -4.85
C LYS A 269 0.68 22.03 -4.97
N LYS A 270 -0.05 21.76 -3.88
CA LYS A 270 -1.27 20.93 -3.94
C LYS A 270 -2.44 21.70 -4.53
N VAL A 271 -2.57 22.96 -4.17
CA VAL A 271 -3.58 23.90 -4.69
C VAL A 271 -3.43 24.04 -6.21
N THR A 272 -2.22 24.23 -6.72
CA THR A 272 -1.99 24.37 -8.17
C THR A 272 -2.28 23.09 -8.98
N LYS A 273 -2.47 21.93 -8.33
CA LYS A 273 -2.80 20.64 -8.96
C LYS A 273 -4.32 20.35 -9.00
N ASP A 274 -5.16 21.13 -8.31
CA ASP A 274 -6.59 20.84 -8.15
C ASP A 274 -7.41 21.35 -9.35
N SER A 275 -8.18 20.47 -10.01
CA SER A 275 -8.88 20.75 -11.27
C SER A 275 -10.22 21.46 -11.11
N CYS A 276 -10.70 21.69 -9.87
CA CYS A 276 -12.02 22.26 -9.58
C CYS A 276 -11.91 23.70 -9.02
N PRO A 277 -12.24 24.75 -9.81
CA PRO A 277 -11.96 26.12 -9.39
C PRO A 277 -12.92 26.75 -8.37
N SER A 278 -14.02 26.09 -8.04
CA SER A 278 -15.12 26.70 -7.28
C SER A 278 -14.88 26.82 -5.76
N LYS A 279 -13.69 26.45 -5.25
CA LYS A 279 -13.33 26.52 -3.83
C LYS A 279 -12.21 27.52 -3.49
N TRP A 280 -11.76 28.33 -4.44
CA TRP A 280 -10.55 29.17 -4.33
C TRP A 280 -10.66 30.44 -3.44
N THR A 281 -11.75 30.68 -2.70
CA THR A 281 -12.08 32.05 -2.29
C THR A 281 -11.38 32.61 -1.04
N VAL A 282 -10.55 31.89 -0.28
CA VAL A 282 -9.82 32.50 0.85
C VAL A 282 -8.47 31.82 1.11
N TYR A 283 -7.35 32.42 0.68
CA TYR A 283 -6.01 32.02 1.11
C TYR A 283 -5.23 33.20 1.72
N PRO A 284 -4.38 32.98 2.75
CA PRO A 284 -3.55 34.02 3.36
C PRO A 284 -2.51 34.61 2.39
N HIS A 285 -2.13 35.88 2.60
CA HIS A 285 -1.14 36.64 1.80
C HIS A 285 0.19 35.91 1.56
N ALA A 286 0.66 35.11 2.51
CA ALA A 286 1.91 34.35 2.36
C ALA A 286 1.82 33.21 1.31
N LEU A 287 0.61 32.72 0.98
CA LEU A 287 0.40 31.76 -0.10
C LEU A 287 0.53 32.45 -1.47
N TRP A 288 0.25 33.75 -1.54
CA TRP A 288 0.45 34.60 -2.70
C TRP A 288 1.92 35.02 -2.86
N GLU A 289 2.62 35.34 -1.77
CA GLU A 289 4.08 35.59 -1.80
C GLU A 289 4.88 34.35 -2.22
N ALA A 290 4.50 33.15 -1.75
CA ALA A 290 5.10 31.89 -2.21
C ALA A 290 4.82 31.59 -3.70
N LEU A 291 3.85 32.26 -4.31
CA LEU A 291 3.60 32.24 -5.76
C LEU A 291 4.34 33.36 -6.51
N GLN A 292 4.99 34.30 -5.80
CA GLN A 292 5.56 35.55 -6.35
C GLN A 292 7.06 35.80 -6.07
N GLU A 293 7.87 34.83 -5.62
CA GLU A 293 9.33 35.07 -5.54
C GLU A 293 9.98 35.30 -6.94
N PRO A 294 11.00 36.18 -7.05
CA PRO A 294 11.51 36.74 -8.31
C PRO A 294 12.43 35.78 -9.08
N PRO A 295 12.78 36.10 -10.34
CA PRO A 295 13.22 35.13 -11.33
C PRO A 295 14.71 34.83 -11.18
N ASP A 296 15.05 33.56 -10.97
CA ASP A 296 16.41 33.08 -11.24
C ASP A 296 16.41 32.12 -12.43
N LYS A 297 17.09 32.60 -13.49
CA LYS A 297 17.65 31.90 -14.66
C LYS A 297 16.91 30.67 -15.17
N ASN A 298 15.70 30.86 -15.70
CA ASN A 298 15.14 29.99 -16.75
C ASN A 298 14.17 30.78 -17.65
N HIS A 299 14.59 31.99 -18.03
CA HIS A 299 13.89 32.84 -19.00
C HIS A 299 14.15 32.38 -20.44
N GLN A 300 13.88 31.10 -20.70
CA GLN A 300 13.80 30.50 -22.04
C GLN A 300 12.65 29.49 -22.17
N LEU A 301 11.80 29.31 -21.14
CA LEU A 301 10.66 28.38 -21.16
C LEU A 301 9.31 29.05 -20.80
N ARG A 302 9.19 30.37 -20.98
CA ARG A 302 7.97 31.15 -20.64
C ARG A 302 7.28 31.83 -21.82
N MET A 303 7.52 31.35 -23.03
CA MET A 303 6.57 31.45 -24.14
C MET A 303 6.14 30.04 -24.52
N ASP A 304 4.87 29.87 -24.90
CA ASP A 304 4.11 28.61 -25.06
C ASP A 304 3.60 27.91 -23.78
N ARG A 305 2.67 28.58 -23.08
CA ARG A 305 1.57 27.85 -22.42
C ARG A 305 0.30 27.97 -23.25
N GLN A 306 0.28 27.33 -24.41
CA GLN A 306 -0.94 26.63 -24.80
C GLN A 306 -1.19 25.58 -23.69
N LYS A 307 -2.31 25.69 -22.95
CA LYS A 307 -2.73 24.65 -22.01
C LYS A 307 -3.09 23.41 -22.82
N PHE A 308 -2.12 22.52 -23.06
CA PHE A 308 -2.40 21.19 -23.57
C PHE A 308 -2.90 20.31 -22.42
N CYS A 309 -4.06 19.69 -22.59
CA CYS A 309 -4.67 18.81 -21.60
C CYS A 309 -4.08 17.39 -21.76
N VAL A 310 -2.86 17.18 -21.26
CA VAL A 310 -2.20 15.88 -21.30
C VAL A 310 -3.10 14.84 -20.61
N SER A 311 -3.46 13.79 -21.34
CA SER A 311 -4.28 12.69 -20.83
C SER A 311 -3.44 11.43 -20.70
N LEU A 312 -3.61 10.71 -19.58
CA LEU A 312 -2.99 9.42 -19.33
C LEU A 312 -4.08 8.36 -19.22
N THR A 313 -3.99 7.32 -20.06
CA THR A 313 -4.88 6.17 -20.05
C THR A 313 -4.08 4.91 -19.77
N VAL A 314 -4.55 4.09 -18.83
CA VAL A 314 -3.98 2.77 -18.54
C VAL A 314 -5.08 1.72 -18.63
N LYS A 315 -4.90 0.71 -19.49
CA LYS A 315 -5.90 -0.35 -19.71
C LYS A 315 -5.27 -1.75 -19.72
N PRO A 316 -5.84 -2.72 -18.97
CA PRO A 316 -6.88 -2.53 -17.96
C PRO A 316 -6.32 -1.76 -16.75
N SER A 317 -7.12 -0.90 -16.13
CA SER A 317 -6.75 -0.22 -14.87
C SER A 317 -6.84 -1.15 -13.66
N ARG A 318 -7.54 -2.28 -13.81
CA ARG A 318 -7.66 -3.36 -12.83
C ARG A 318 -7.54 -4.69 -13.55
N GLY A 319 -6.57 -5.51 -13.17
CA GLY A 319 -6.33 -6.84 -13.74
C GLY A 319 -5.45 -7.69 -12.84
N LEU A 320 -5.26 -8.96 -13.18
CA LEU A 320 -4.31 -9.84 -12.46
C LEU A 320 -2.88 -9.35 -12.66
N ILE A 321 -1.97 -9.52 -11.69
CA ILE A 321 -0.59 -9.04 -11.76
C ILE A 321 0.13 -9.49 -13.04
N ASP A 322 -0.12 -10.72 -13.49
CA ASP A 322 0.52 -11.37 -14.65
C ASP A 322 -0.17 -11.07 -16.01
N GLU A 323 -1.16 -10.19 -16.06
CA GLU A 323 -1.72 -9.67 -17.31
C GLU A 323 -0.91 -8.48 -17.85
N LYS A 324 -0.89 -8.24 -19.15
CA LYS A 324 -0.28 -7.00 -19.67
C LYS A 324 -1.24 -5.82 -19.54
N LEU A 325 -0.70 -4.62 -19.38
CA LEU A 325 -1.44 -3.37 -19.50
C LEU A 325 -0.81 -2.46 -20.55
N VAL A 326 -1.61 -1.54 -21.08
CA VAL A 326 -1.20 -0.56 -22.08
C VAL A 326 -1.27 0.81 -21.42
N VAL A 327 -0.16 1.54 -21.45
CA VAL A 327 -0.04 2.91 -20.94
C VAL A 327 0.09 3.86 -22.13
N ILE A 328 -0.89 4.75 -22.28
CA ILE A 328 -0.94 5.72 -23.38
C ILE A 328 -1.02 7.12 -22.78
N VAL A 329 -0.10 7.98 -23.21
CA VAL A 329 -0.13 9.43 -22.97
C VAL A 329 -0.53 10.11 -24.28
N GLN A 330 -1.48 11.04 -24.23
CA GLN A 330 -1.96 11.76 -25.41
C GLN A 330 -2.11 13.25 -25.11
N ASN A 331 -2.37 14.03 -26.16
CA ASN A 331 -2.52 15.48 -26.12
C ASN A 331 -1.25 16.20 -25.62
N CYS A 332 -0.08 15.67 -25.96
CA CYS A 332 1.19 16.35 -25.77
C CYS A 332 1.58 17.14 -27.02
N PRO A 333 2.38 18.21 -26.89
CA PRO A 333 3.03 18.81 -28.06
C PRO A 333 3.89 17.77 -28.81
N PRO A 334 4.00 17.84 -30.15
CA PRO A 334 4.94 17.01 -30.90
C PRO A 334 6.37 17.14 -30.37
N GLY A 335 7.06 16.01 -30.14
CA GLY A 335 8.42 15.98 -29.59
C GLY A 335 8.51 16.34 -28.09
N PHE A 336 7.38 16.48 -27.38
CA PHE A 336 7.38 16.81 -25.96
C PHE A 336 8.07 15.72 -25.14
N GLN A 337 9.12 16.10 -24.43
CA GLN A 337 9.86 15.23 -23.52
C GLN A 337 9.10 15.05 -22.21
N MET A 338 8.96 13.81 -21.77
CA MET A 338 8.28 13.46 -20.53
C MET A 338 8.94 12.30 -19.80
N THR A 339 8.68 12.21 -18.49
CA THR A 339 8.96 11.02 -17.68
C THR A 339 7.64 10.36 -17.30
N ILE A 340 7.46 9.09 -17.62
CA ILE A 340 6.39 8.27 -17.07
C ILE A 340 6.95 7.55 -15.85
N TYR A 341 6.31 7.74 -14.70
CA TYR A 341 6.75 7.32 -13.37
C TYR A 341 5.72 6.41 -12.74
N ALA A 342 6.14 5.31 -12.13
CA ALA A 342 5.31 4.40 -11.36
C ALA A 342 5.78 4.38 -9.90
N HIS A 343 4.84 4.42 -8.97
CA HIS A 343 5.12 4.32 -7.54
C HIS A 343 4.17 3.34 -6.87
N HIS A 344 4.75 2.47 -6.04
CA HIS A 344 4.03 1.48 -5.26
C HIS A 344 4.49 1.53 -3.79
N LYS A 345 3.53 1.39 -2.87
CA LYS A 345 3.82 1.17 -1.46
C LYS A 345 3.44 -0.27 -1.08
N SER A 346 4.42 -1.05 -0.66
CA SER A 346 4.28 -2.47 -0.35
C SER A 346 3.53 -2.73 0.96
N ASP A 347 3.07 -3.98 1.13
CA ASP A 347 2.34 -4.43 2.33
C ASP A 347 3.16 -4.26 3.63
N ASP A 348 4.50 -4.29 3.55
CA ASP A 348 5.42 -4.05 4.66
C ASP A 348 5.80 -2.55 4.84
N GLY A 349 5.17 -1.66 4.09
CA GLY A 349 5.24 -0.21 4.26
C GLY A 349 6.40 0.48 3.53
N HIS A 350 7.20 -0.26 2.77
CA HIS A 350 8.28 0.29 1.95
C HIS A 350 7.76 0.86 0.62
N SER A 351 8.48 1.83 0.05
CA SER A 351 8.10 2.49 -1.20
C SER A 351 9.06 2.09 -2.31
N TYR A 352 8.48 1.79 -3.46
CA TYR A 352 9.18 1.37 -4.68
C TYR A 352 8.79 2.31 -5.81
N GLU A 353 9.74 2.59 -6.69
CA GLU A 353 9.56 3.44 -7.85
C GLU A 353 10.21 2.86 -9.11
N ALA A 354 9.62 3.20 -10.25
CA ALA A 354 10.16 2.95 -11.58
C ALA A 354 9.86 4.18 -12.44
N PHE A 355 10.71 4.45 -13.42
CA PHE A 355 10.44 5.50 -14.39
C PHE A 355 11.14 5.27 -15.71
N ALA A 356 10.60 5.88 -16.75
CA ALA A 356 11.12 5.84 -18.10
C ALA A 356 10.90 7.17 -18.83
N HIS A 357 11.83 7.51 -19.71
CA HIS A 357 11.85 8.76 -20.48
C HIS A 357 11.29 8.54 -21.88
N TYR A 358 10.37 9.39 -22.33
CA TYR A 358 9.73 9.30 -23.63
C TYR A 358 9.64 10.67 -24.31
N SER A 359 9.69 10.67 -25.64
CA SER A 359 9.33 11.83 -26.46
C SER A 359 8.02 11.55 -27.17
N ALA A 360 7.07 12.50 -27.11
CA ALA A 360 5.81 12.38 -27.83
C ALA A 360 6.05 12.34 -29.35
N SER A 361 5.30 11.49 -30.05
CA SER A 361 5.29 11.39 -31.50
C SER A 361 4.89 12.72 -32.18
N THR A 362 4.94 12.77 -33.51
CA THR A 362 4.43 13.91 -34.29
C THR A 362 2.94 14.16 -34.09
N SER A 363 2.18 13.14 -33.68
CA SER A 363 0.76 13.24 -33.32
C SER A 363 0.53 13.61 -31.84
N GLY A 364 1.59 13.82 -31.06
CA GLY A 364 1.47 14.23 -29.65
C GLY A 364 1.09 13.10 -28.69
N SER A 365 1.49 11.86 -28.99
CA SER A 365 1.19 10.69 -28.17
C SER A 365 2.44 9.88 -27.82
N VAL A 366 2.36 9.12 -26.73
CA VAL A 366 3.30 8.06 -26.35
C VAL A 366 2.49 6.81 -26.01
N ASN A 367 2.82 5.69 -26.62
CA ASN A 367 2.33 4.36 -26.31
C ASN A 367 3.48 3.50 -25.76
N VAL A 368 3.48 3.22 -24.46
CA VAL A 368 4.58 2.50 -23.78
C VAL A 368 4.81 1.08 -24.33
N SER A 369 3.81 0.47 -24.99
CA SER A 369 3.99 -0.86 -25.60
C SER A 369 4.72 -0.83 -26.94
N GLU A 370 4.86 0.34 -27.57
CA GLU A 370 5.38 0.50 -28.94
C GLU A 370 6.56 1.47 -28.99
N ASP A 371 6.53 2.52 -28.18
CA ASP A 371 7.54 3.57 -28.15
C ASP A 371 8.73 3.19 -27.26
N THR A 372 9.91 3.56 -27.72
CA THR A 372 11.18 3.29 -27.03
C THR A 372 11.36 4.21 -25.83
N SER A 373 11.54 3.62 -24.63
CA SER A 373 12.09 4.36 -23.49
C SER A 373 13.54 4.76 -23.77
N LEU A 374 13.85 6.03 -23.59
CA LEU A 374 15.17 6.62 -23.85
C LEU A 374 16.10 6.59 -22.64
N GLY A 375 15.60 6.22 -21.46
CA GLY A 375 16.35 6.24 -20.22
C GLY A 375 15.47 6.08 -18.98
N GLY A 376 16.12 5.95 -17.83
CA GLY A 376 15.46 5.80 -16.53
C GLY A 376 15.81 4.48 -15.87
N THR A 377 14.84 3.84 -15.23
CA THR A 377 15.01 2.50 -14.65
C THR A 377 15.09 1.39 -15.71
N TYR A 378 14.70 1.68 -16.95
CA TYR A 378 14.91 0.84 -18.13
C TYR A 378 14.91 1.68 -19.41
N SER A 379 15.48 1.13 -20.49
CA SER A 379 15.48 1.69 -21.84
C SER A 379 15.02 0.62 -22.84
N GLY A 380 14.51 1.03 -24.01
CA GLY A 380 13.95 0.11 -25.00
C GLY A 380 12.41 0.05 -24.95
N VAL A 381 11.82 -0.77 -25.83
CA VAL A 381 10.37 -0.99 -25.90
C VAL A 381 9.98 -2.11 -24.93
N HIS A 382 9.47 -1.73 -23.76
CA HIS A 382 9.09 -2.65 -22.69
C HIS A 382 7.74 -2.28 -22.08
N GLN A 383 6.68 -2.89 -22.59
CA GLN A 383 5.29 -2.62 -22.18
C GLN A 383 5.07 -2.66 -20.65
N MET A 384 5.70 -3.62 -19.97
CA MET A 384 5.61 -3.79 -18.51
C MET A 384 6.83 -3.27 -17.75
N GLY A 385 7.67 -2.46 -18.41
CA GLY A 385 8.90 -1.88 -17.86
C GLY A 385 8.69 -1.25 -16.50
N LEU A 386 7.65 -0.44 -16.36
CA LEU A 386 7.29 0.27 -15.13
C LEU A 386 6.96 -0.63 -13.92
N PHE A 387 6.78 -1.95 -14.13
CA PHE A 387 6.49 -2.90 -13.07
C PHE A 387 7.72 -3.73 -12.72
N TRP A 388 8.35 -4.39 -13.70
CA TRP A 388 9.50 -5.25 -13.43
C TRP A 388 10.78 -4.47 -13.08
N SER A 389 10.85 -3.17 -13.39
CA SER A 389 11.98 -2.30 -13.02
C SER A 389 11.80 -1.53 -11.70
N LEU A 390 10.72 -1.80 -10.95
CA LEU A 390 10.49 -1.17 -9.64
C LEU A 390 11.68 -1.45 -8.70
N ARG A 391 12.27 -0.37 -8.20
CA ARG A 391 13.36 -0.41 -7.22
C ARG A 391 12.95 0.33 -5.95
N PRO A 392 13.56 0.05 -4.78
CA PRO A 392 13.30 0.83 -3.58
C PRO A 392 13.61 2.31 -3.82
N VAL A 393 12.77 3.22 -3.32
CA VAL A 393 13.02 4.66 -3.47
C VAL A 393 14.35 5.07 -2.83
N PRO A 394 15.06 6.09 -3.35
CA PRO A 394 16.31 6.58 -2.78
C PRO A 394 16.20 6.85 -1.26
N GLY A 395 17.21 6.39 -0.51
CA GLY A 395 17.23 6.47 0.96
C GLY A 395 16.54 5.30 1.69
N SER A 396 16.02 4.32 0.95
CA SER A 396 15.49 3.07 1.53
C SER A 396 16.58 2.23 2.18
N LYS A 397 16.16 1.32 3.09
CA LYS A 397 17.05 0.33 3.71
C LYS A 397 17.67 -0.57 2.62
N PRO A 398 18.96 -0.93 2.73
CA PRO A 398 19.58 -1.85 1.78
C PRO A 398 18.98 -3.26 1.86
N GLY A 399 18.90 -3.92 0.70
CA GLY A 399 18.57 -5.33 0.59
C GLY A 399 17.08 -5.64 0.71
N LEU A 400 16.22 -4.67 0.43
CA LEU A 400 14.78 -4.90 0.32
C LEU A 400 14.45 -5.76 -0.89
N ARG A 401 13.39 -6.57 -0.76
CA ARG A 401 12.79 -7.37 -1.82
C ARG A 401 11.29 -7.15 -1.77
N LEU A 402 10.69 -6.80 -2.90
CA LEU A 402 9.23 -6.73 -2.97
C LEU A 402 8.66 -8.14 -2.86
N ARG A 403 7.76 -8.37 -1.90
CA ARG A 403 7.00 -9.60 -1.76
C ARG A 403 5.56 -9.26 -1.41
N LYS A 404 4.60 -9.92 -2.07
CA LYS A 404 3.20 -9.79 -1.70
C LYS A 404 2.91 -10.66 -0.47
N SER A 405 2.44 -10.06 0.62
CA SER A 405 2.11 -10.80 1.85
C SER A 405 0.62 -10.98 2.04
N ASN A 406 -0.20 -10.04 1.54
CA ASN A 406 -1.66 -10.13 1.60
C ASN A 406 -2.27 -10.23 0.20
N VAL A 407 -2.44 -11.45 -0.31
CA VAL A 407 -3.00 -11.73 -1.65
C VAL A 407 -4.46 -11.28 -1.83
N LEU A 408 -5.18 -10.96 -0.75
CA LEU A 408 -6.56 -10.46 -0.79
C LEU A 408 -6.66 -8.98 -1.14
N THR A 409 -5.54 -8.25 -1.17
CA THR A 409 -5.49 -6.85 -1.63
C THR A 409 -4.66 -6.76 -2.91
N PRO A 410 -4.95 -5.80 -3.80
CA PRO A 410 -4.13 -5.60 -4.98
C PRO A 410 -2.78 -5.00 -4.60
N MET A 411 -1.84 -5.08 -5.54
CA MET A 411 -0.71 -4.16 -5.62
C MET A 411 -1.21 -2.89 -6.32
N GLU A 412 -1.35 -1.81 -5.55
CA GLU A 412 -1.77 -0.50 -6.05
C GLU A 412 -0.55 0.28 -6.57
N VAL A 413 -0.59 0.68 -7.84
CA VAL A 413 0.50 1.43 -8.48
C VAL A 413 -0.04 2.74 -9.02
N THR A 414 0.52 3.86 -8.57
CA THR A 414 0.22 5.18 -9.13
C THR A 414 1.14 5.44 -10.31
N ILE A 415 0.59 5.55 -11.51
CA ILE A 415 1.31 5.93 -12.73
C ILE A 415 1.11 7.43 -12.96
N SER A 416 2.20 8.17 -13.18
CA SER A 416 2.21 9.62 -13.30
C SER A 416 3.07 10.07 -14.47
N VAL A 417 2.69 11.17 -15.14
CA VAL A 417 3.49 11.80 -16.20
C VAL A 417 4.10 13.09 -15.67
N TYR A 418 5.40 13.30 -15.85
CA TYR A 418 6.12 14.54 -15.52
C TYR A 418 6.67 15.18 -16.79
N ALA A 419 6.78 16.51 -16.81
CA ALA A 419 7.41 17.25 -17.90
C ALA A 419 8.94 17.11 -17.85
N GLY A 420 9.55 16.89 -19.01
CA GLY A 420 10.99 16.70 -19.17
C GLY A 420 11.51 15.35 -18.66
N TYR A 421 12.80 15.10 -18.86
CA TYR A 421 13.49 13.88 -18.40
C TYR A 421 13.96 14.02 -16.96
N GLN A 422 13.04 13.74 -16.05
CA GLN A 422 13.28 13.72 -14.61
C GLN A 422 13.92 12.39 -14.19
N THR A 423 14.91 12.45 -13.30
CA THR A 423 15.66 11.27 -12.81
C THR A 423 15.61 11.10 -11.29
N GLU A 424 15.32 12.16 -10.56
CA GLU A 424 15.26 12.18 -9.10
C GLU A 424 14.27 13.25 -8.60
N GLY A 425 14.05 13.30 -7.28
CA GLY A 425 13.24 14.35 -6.66
C GLY A 425 11.74 14.28 -6.95
N PHE A 426 11.21 13.14 -7.43
CA PHE A 426 9.79 12.97 -7.79
C PHE A 426 8.80 13.37 -6.68
N VAL A 427 9.18 13.22 -5.40
CA VAL A 427 8.38 13.64 -4.23
C VAL A 427 8.09 15.15 -4.24
N ASP A 428 9.01 15.95 -4.78
CA ASP A 428 8.89 17.41 -4.83
C ASP A 428 8.33 17.91 -6.16
N LEU A 429 8.21 17.05 -7.17
CA LEU A 429 7.69 17.37 -8.49
C LEU A 429 6.16 17.36 -8.53
N ILE A 430 5.62 18.00 -9.57
CA ILE A 430 4.19 18.04 -9.87
C ILE A 430 3.97 17.22 -11.14
N PRO A 431 3.24 16.10 -11.08
CA PRO A 431 2.87 15.38 -12.29
C PRO A 431 1.86 16.21 -13.09
N LEU A 432 1.94 16.11 -14.41
CA LEU A 432 0.97 16.65 -15.37
C LEU A 432 -0.38 15.94 -15.22
N VAL A 433 -0.34 14.62 -15.01
CA VAL A 433 -1.50 13.74 -14.82
C VAL A 433 -1.07 12.48 -14.08
N SER A 434 -1.98 11.87 -13.32
CA SER A 434 -1.76 10.60 -12.61
C SER A 434 -3.00 9.71 -12.68
N VAL A 435 -2.80 8.40 -12.64
CA VAL A 435 -3.85 7.37 -12.56
C VAL A 435 -3.41 6.27 -11.60
N GLU A 436 -4.38 5.67 -10.90
CA GLU A 436 -4.14 4.50 -10.05
C GLU A 436 -4.50 3.21 -10.80
N VAL A 437 -3.66 2.20 -10.63
CA VAL A 437 -3.79 0.89 -11.27
C VAL A 437 -3.75 -0.19 -10.20
N GLU A 438 -4.71 -1.11 -10.25
CA GLU A 438 -4.80 -2.25 -9.33
C GLU A 438 -4.32 -3.54 -9.99
N ARG A 439 -3.35 -4.21 -9.38
CA ARG A 439 -2.81 -5.50 -9.83
C ARG A 439 -3.11 -6.60 -8.83
N TRP A 440 -4.06 -7.46 -9.16
CA TRP A 440 -4.59 -8.49 -8.27
C TRP A 440 -3.83 -9.81 -8.37
N TYR A 441 -3.74 -10.55 -7.27
CA TYR A 441 -3.17 -11.91 -7.28
C TYR A 441 -4.26 -13.00 -7.32
N ILE A 442 -5.53 -12.58 -7.25
CA ILE A 442 -6.70 -13.42 -7.12
C ILE A 442 -7.81 -12.85 -8.02
N THR A 443 -8.39 -13.68 -8.90
CA THR A 443 -9.59 -13.31 -9.67
C THR A 443 -10.85 -13.37 -8.82
N PRO A 444 -11.91 -12.61 -9.17
CA PRO A 444 -13.19 -12.70 -8.48
C PRO A 444 -13.72 -14.13 -8.38
N GLY A 445 -14.08 -14.55 -7.16
CA GLY A 445 -14.67 -15.85 -6.87
C GLY A 445 -13.68 -16.96 -6.50
N VAL A 446 -12.37 -16.75 -6.65
CA VAL A 446 -11.37 -17.65 -6.06
C VAL A 446 -11.49 -17.61 -4.53
N ARG A 447 -11.52 -18.77 -3.89
CA ARG A 447 -11.66 -18.91 -2.44
C ARG A 447 -10.32 -19.20 -1.80
N ARG A 448 -9.95 -18.39 -0.81
CA ARG A 448 -8.77 -18.60 0.04
C ARG A 448 -9.19 -19.30 1.34
N ILE A 449 -8.68 -20.50 1.58
CA ILE A 449 -9.04 -21.36 2.71
C ILE A 449 -7.78 -21.70 3.50
N PRO A 450 -7.56 -21.12 4.69
CA PRO A 450 -6.47 -21.54 5.58
C PRO A 450 -6.61 -23.02 5.94
N VAL A 451 -5.50 -23.75 5.91
CA VAL A 451 -5.43 -25.19 6.20
C VAL A 451 -4.59 -25.39 7.45
N THR A 452 -5.24 -25.89 8.51
CA THR A 452 -4.60 -26.24 9.79
C THR A 452 -4.88 -27.68 10.23
N GLU A 453 -5.57 -28.45 9.38
CA GLU A 453 -5.90 -29.86 9.62
C GLU A 453 -4.64 -30.71 9.64
N ASP A 454 -4.62 -31.77 10.46
CA ASP A 454 -3.51 -32.73 10.58
C ASP A 454 -2.13 -32.07 10.85
N GLY A 455 -2.12 -30.92 11.53
CA GLY A 455 -0.90 -30.18 11.88
C GLY A 455 -0.30 -29.38 10.71
N LEU A 456 -0.94 -29.36 9.54
CA LEU A 456 -0.52 -28.60 8.39
C LEU A 456 -0.53 -27.09 8.69
N THR A 457 0.38 -26.37 8.03
CA THR A 457 0.41 -24.90 7.97
C THR A 457 0.42 -24.52 6.50
N GLY A 458 -0.75 -24.28 5.94
CA GLY A 458 -0.89 -23.95 4.53
C GLY A 458 -2.15 -23.13 4.23
N THR A 459 -2.31 -22.77 2.96
CA THR A 459 -3.51 -22.12 2.45
C THR A 459 -3.89 -22.74 1.11
N LEU A 460 -5.11 -23.27 1.04
CA LEU A 460 -5.72 -23.77 -0.18
C LEU A 460 -6.42 -22.63 -0.92
N PHE A 461 -6.14 -22.49 -2.20
CA PHE A 461 -6.84 -21.61 -3.12
C PHE A 461 -7.66 -22.46 -4.09
N LEU A 462 -8.97 -22.23 -4.12
CA LEU A 462 -9.90 -22.90 -5.02
C LEU A 462 -10.37 -21.93 -6.11
N PRO A 463 -10.27 -22.31 -7.39
CA PRO A 463 -10.86 -21.54 -8.48
C PRO A 463 -12.36 -21.28 -8.29
N SER A 464 -12.88 -20.27 -8.98
CA SER A 464 -14.32 -20.08 -9.09
C SER A 464 -14.95 -21.17 -9.99
N GLY A 465 -16.22 -21.49 -9.74
CA GLY A 465 -16.97 -22.49 -10.52
C GLY A 465 -17.22 -23.81 -9.77
N PRO A 466 -17.83 -24.80 -10.45
CA PRO A 466 -18.32 -26.02 -9.80
C PRO A 466 -17.21 -27.02 -9.43
N GLY A 467 -16.04 -26.95 -10.08
CA GLY A 467 -15.01 -27.98 -9.97
C GLY A 467 -15.49 -29.36 -10.49
N PRO A 468 -14.80 -30.44 -10.11
CA PRO A 468 -13.51 -30.46 -9.43
C PRO A 468 -12.39 -29.92 -10.34
N PHE A 469 -11.36 -29.35 -9.74
CA PHE A 469 -10.21 -28.75 -10.44
C PHE A 469 -8.98 -29.64 -10.29
N PRO A 470 -8.04 -29.66 -11.24
CA PRO A 470 -6.73 -30.27 -10.99
C PRO A 470 -5.98 -29.56 -9.86
N GLY A 471 -5.23 -30.35 -9.10
CA GLY A 471 -4.53 -29.90 -7.91
C GLY A 471 -3.07 -29.49 -8.19
N VAL A 472 -2.56 -28.54 -7.42
CA VAL A 472 -1.12 -28.22 -7.37
C VAL A 472 -0.67 -28.07 -5.91
N LEU A 473 0.32 -28.86 -5.51
CA LEU A 473 1.07 -28.64 -4.26
C LEU A 473 2.21 -27.65 -4.53
N ASP A 474 2.12 -26.45 -3.96
CA ASP A 474 3.04 -25.33 -4.18
C ASP A 474 4.09 -25.23 -3.05
N LEU A 475 5.36 -25.49 -3.39
CA LEU A 475 6.49 -25.53 -2.47
C LEU A 475 7.50 -24.41 -2.77
N TRP A 476 7.70 -23.51 -1.80
CA TRP A 476 8.67 -22.42 -1.85
C TRP A 476 10.04 -22.81 -1.27
N GLY A 477 11.04 -21.92 -1.37
CA GLY A 477 12.40 -22.18 -0.91
C GLY A 477 12.65 -22.06 0.59
N GLY A 478 13.92 -22.17 0.99
CA GLY A 478 14.38 -22.23 2.40
C GLY A 478 14.27 -20.94 3.23
N GLY A 479 13.55 -19.93 2.76
CA GLY A 479 13.30 -18.70 3.52
C GLY A 479 12.26 -18.86 4.65
N GLY A 480 11.48 -19.94 4.59
CA GLY A 480 10.37 -20.21 5.51
C GLY A 480 9.21 -19.22 5.38
N LYS A 481 8.21 -19.43 6.24
CA LYS A 481 6.92 -18.75 6.23
C LYS A 481 6.06 -19.13 5.04
N LEU A 482 4.76 -19.01 5.23
CA LEU A 482 3.78 -19.24 4.19
C LEU A 482 3.82 -18.14 3.11
N VAL A 483 4.08 -18.53 1.87
CA VAL A 483 4.11 -17.64 0.69
C VAL A 483 2.98 -18.04 -0.26
N GLU A 484 2.02 -17.15 -0.47
CA GLU A 484 0.73 -17.52 -1.08
C GLU A 484 0.55 -17.06 -2.52
N TYR A 485 1.32 -16.06 -2.97
CA TYR A 485 0.98 -15.33 -4.20
C TYR A 485 1.08 -16.15 -5.49
N ARG A 486 1.91 -17.20 -5.53
CA ARG A 486 1.96 -18.12 -6.68
C ARG A 486 0.77 -19.08 -6.69
N ALA A 487 0.44 -19.71 -5.56
CA ALA A 487 -0.76 -20.53 -5.42
C ALA A 487 -2.06 -19.75 -5.72
N ALA A 488 -2.14 -18.51 -5.26
CA ALA A 488 -3.24 -17.60 -5.55
C ALA A 488 -3.43 -17.35 -7.06
N LEU A 489 -2.32 -17.12 -7.78
CA LEU A 489 -2.34 -16.97 -9.24
C LEU A 489 -2.68 -18.27 -9.96
N LEU A 490 -2.12 -19.40 -9.53
CA LEU A 490 -2.48 -20.72 -10.08
C LEU A 490 -3.99 -20.98 -9.99
N ALA A 491 -4.62 -20.63 -8.86
CA ALA A 491 -6.08 -20.74 -8.71
C ALA A 491 -6.86 -19.79 -9.61
N SER A 492 -6.32 -18.59 -9.86
CA SER A 492 -6.88 -17.66 -10.83
C SER A 492 -6.80 -18.19 -12.27
N HIS A 493 -5.87 -19.10 -12.54
CA HIS A 493 -5.71 -19.83 -13.82
C HIS A 493 -6.36 -21.21 -13.84
N GLY A 494 -7.21 -21.53 -12.85
CA GLY A 494 -8.04 -22.74 -12.84
C GLY A 494 -7.46 -23.94 -12.10
N PHE A 495 -6.41 -23.80 -11.28
CA PHE A 495 -5.86 -24.91 -10.50
C PHE A 495 -6.20 -24.81 -9.01
N ALA A 496 -6.69 -25.88 -8.39
CA ALA A 496 -6.78 -25.93 -6.94
C ALA A 496 -5.36 -26.01 -6.35
N ALA A 497 -4.86 -24.93 -5.76
CA ALA A 497 -3.46 -24.83 -5.36
C ALA A 497 -3.32 -24.67 -3.85
N ILE A 498 -2.48 -25.49 -3.22
CA ILE A 498 -2.13 -25.34 -1.80
C ILE A 498 -0.72 -24.80 -1.66
N ALA A 499 -0.59 -23.60 -1.10
CA ALA A 499 0.68 -23.08 -0.61
C ALA A 499 0.98 -23.75 0.74
N LEU A 500 2.15 -24.36 0.87
CA LEU A 500 2.55 -25.08 2.08
C LEU A 500 3.79 -24.47 2.71
N ASP A 501 3.73 -24.19 4.02
CA ASP A 501 4.92 -23.95 4.82
C ASP A 501 5.39 -25.27 5.43
N TYR A 502 6.56 -25.72 5.00
CA TYR A 502 7.22 -26.94 5.48
C TYR A 502 8.59 -26.64 6.12
N MET A 503 8.98 -25.37 6.16
CA MET A 503 10.25 -24.91 6.73
C MET A 503 10.06 -24.32 8.12
N MET A 504 8.97 -23.58 8.33
CA MET A 504 8.60 -23.02 9.63
C MET A 504 7.10 -23.23 9.94
N PRO A 505 6.53 -24.43 9.71
CA PRO A 505 5.15 -24.70 10.10
C PRO A 505 4.98 -24.53 11.60
N LYS A 506 3.74 -24.30 12.03
CA LYS A 506 3.40 -24.09 13.43
C LYS A 506 3.99 -25.17 14.35
N ILE A 507 3.90 -26.43 13.95
CA ILE A 507 4.46 -27.56 14.71
C ILE A 507 5.98 -27.48 14.87
N THR A 508 6.72 -27.05 13.85
CA THR A 508 8.17 -26.85 13.94
C THR A 508 8.51 -25.66 14.82
N MET A 509 7.76 -24.57 14.73
CA MET A 509 7.97 -23.41 15.62
C MET A 509 7.70 -23.74 17.09
N GLU A 510 6.73 -24.63 17.37
CA GLU A 510 6.36 -25.02 18.73
C GLU A 510 7.30 -26.09 19.31
N THR A 511 7.76 -27.04 18.49
CA THR A 511 8.56 -28.20 18.95
C THR A 511 10.06 -28.02 18.74
N GLY A 512 10.47 -27.09 17.87
CA GLY A 512 11.85 -26.95 17.41
C GLY A 512 12.32 -28.07 16.46
N LYS A 513 11.44 -29.03 16.10
CA LYS A 513 11.77 -30.15 15.22
C LYS A 513 11.25 -29.90 13.81
N MET A 514 12.12 -30.11 12.81
CA MET A 514 11.72 -30.05 11.41
C MET A 514 10.72 -31.14 11.09
N VAL A 515 9.73 -30.81 10.26
CA VAL A 515 8.80 -31.80 9.71
C VAL A 515 9.51 -32.77 8.76
N GLY A 516 8.98 -33.98 8.64
CA GLY A 516 9.48 -35.00 7.73
C GLY A 516 8.78 -35.00 6.37
N ILE A 517 9.08 -36.02 5.58
CA ILE A 517 8.41 -36.27 4.30
C ILE A 517 6.93 -36.58 4.51
N ASP A 518 6.58 -37.28 5.60
CA ASP A 518 5.22 -37.58 6.05
C ASP A 518 4.30 -36.35 6.10
N TYR A 519 4.84 -35.19 6.47
CA TYR A 519 4.11 -33.92 6.44
C TYR A 519 3.74 -33.47 5.01
N LEU A 520 4.66 -33.66 4.06
CA LEU A 520 4.42 -33.38 2.64
C LEU A 520 3.43 -34.41 2.04
N GLU A 521 3.50 -35.68 2.47
CA GLU A 521 2.51 -36.71 2.09
C GLU A 521 1.11 -36.40 2.66
N THR A 522 1.05 -35.85 3.87
CA THR A 522 -0.18 -35.39 4.51
C THR A 522 -0.79 -34.23 3.72
N ALA A 523 0.00 -33.24 3.34
CA ALA A 523 -0.46 -32.10 2.53
C ALA A 523 -0.99 -32.55 1.14
N TYR A 524 -0.29 -33.48 0.49
CA TYR A 524 -0.75 -34.05 -0.77
C TYR A 524 -2.05 -34.85 -0.60
N SER A 525 -2.14 -35.66 0.46
CA SER A 525 -3.34 -36.45 0.78
C SER A 525 -4.54 -35.56 1.11
N PHE A 526 -4.32 -34.45 1.82
CA PHE A 526 -5.33 -33.42 2.07
C PHE A 526 -5.88 -32.89 0.74
N LEU A 527 -5.01 -32.48 -0.18
CA LEU A 527 -5.40 -31.98 -1.49
C LEU A 527 -6.13 -33.07 -2.30
N GLN A 528 -5.66 -34.32 -2.24
CA GLN A 528 -6.23 -35.47 -2.94
C GLN A 528 -7.64 -35.84 -2.46
N LYS A 529 -7.91 -35.72 -1.16
CA LYS A 529 -9.22 -36.03 -0.56
C LYS A 529 -10.22 -34.89 -0.70
N HIS A 530 -9.78 -33.69 -1.04
CA HIS A 530 -10.66 -32.52 -1.10
C HIS A 530 -11.70 -32.69 -2.24
N PRO A 531 -13.01 -32.50 -1.98
CA PRO A 531 -14.08 -32.85 -2.93
C PRO A 531 -14.08 -32.02 -4.22
N GLN A 532 -13.45 -30.85 -4.21
CA GLN A 532 -13.29 -30.00 -5.40
C GLN A 532 -11.95 -30.20 -6.11
N VAL A 533 -11.20 -31.24 -5.78
CA VAL A 533 -9.94 -31.57 -6.43
C VAL A 533 -10.07 -32.89 -7.18
N LEU A 534 -9.55 -32.94 -8.40
CA LEU A 534 -9.38 -34.18 -9.15
C LEU A 534 -8.22 -34.97 -8.53
N SER A 535 -8.57 -35.94 -7.67
CA SER A 535 -7.62 -36.74 -6.88
C SER A 535 -6.53 -37.47 -7.69
N SER A 536 -6.77 -37.74 -8.97
CA SER A 536 -5.83 -38.35 -9.92
C SER A 536 -5.03 -37.36 -10.77
N ARG A 537 -5.28 -36.06 -10.64
CA ARG A 537 -4.71 -34.98 -11.43
C ARG A 537 -4.09 -33.92 -10.52
N ILE A 538 -3.00 -34.29 -9.85
CA ILE A 538 -2.27 -33.39 -8.94
C ILE A 538 -0.83 -33.26 -9.42
N ALA A 539 -0.33 -32.03 -9.52
CA ALA A 539 1.08 -31.75 -9.75
C ALA A 539 1.77 -31.26 -8.47
N ILE A 540 3.11 -31.29 -8.48
CA ILE A 540 3.94 -30.62 -7.47
C ILE A 540 4.76 -29.55 -8.19
N LEU A 541 4.79 -28.34 -7.63
CA LEU A 541 5.56 -27.22 -8.14
C LEU A 541 6.52 -26.72 -7.05
N GLY A 542 7.81 -26.85 -7.31
CA GLY A 542 8.90 -26.45 -6.41
C GLY A 542 9.71 -25.27 -6.94
N LEU A 543 10.13 -24.39 -6.03
CA LEU A 543 11.16 -23.37 -6.32
C LEU A 543 12.29 -23.44 -5.29
N SER A 544 13.55 -23.30 -5.75
CA SER A 544 14.73 -23.34 -4.87
C SER A 544 14.76 -24.65 -4.08
N PHE A 545 14.88 -24.61 -2.75
CA PHE A 545 14.79 -25.80 -1.90
C PHE A 545 13.49 -26.62 -2.10
N GLY A 546 12.39 -25.98 -2.53
CA GLY A 546 11.16 -26.67 -2.89
C GLY A 546 11.33 -27.65 -4.06
N THR A 547 12.26 -27.38 -4.98
CA THR A 547 12.65 -28.30 -6.06
C THR A 547 13.29 -29.57 -5.50
N SER A 548 14.18 -29.44 -4.51
CA SER A 548 14.82 -30.60 -3.87
C SER A 548 13.76 -31.52 -3.23
N MET A 549 12.79 -30.94 -2.52
CA MET A 549 11.66 -31.72 -1.96
C MET A 549 10.78 -32.34 -3.05
N THR A 550 10.47 -31.57 -4.10
CA THR A 550 9.64 -32.02 -5.23
C THR A 550 10.25 -33.25 -5.91
N LEU A 551 11.54 -33.18 -6.25
CA LEU A 551 12.25 -34.29 -6.90
C LEU A 551 12.34 -35.50 -5.97
N LYS A 552 12.72 -35.30 -4.71
CA LYS A 552 12.83 -36.38 -3.73
C LYS A 552 11.53 -37.15 -3.58
N ILE A 553 10.42 -36.43 -3.44
CA ILE A 553 9.12 -37.04 -3.22
C ILE A 553 8.57 -37.67 -4.50
N ALA A 554 8.77 -37.04 -5.66
CA ALA A 554 8.35 -37.59 -6.94
C ALA A 554 9.05 -38.92 -7.29
N VAL A 555 10.30 -39.11 -6.83
CA VAL A 555 11.06 -40.34 -7.06
C VAL A 555 10.80 -41.39 -5.97
N TYR A 556 10.91 -41.01 -4.69
CA TYR A 556 11.05 -41.99 -3.61
C TYR A 556 9.80 -42.19 -2.75
N SER A 557 8.80 -41.30 -2.81
CA SER A 557 7.58 -41.53 -2.04
C SER A 557 6.79 -42.71 -2.62
N LYS A 558 6.39 -43.62 -1.74
CA LYS A 558 5.50 -44.73 -2.08
C LYS A 558 4.01 -44.33 -2.02
N VAL A 559 3.73 -43.18 -1.40
CA VAL A 559 2.37 -42.69 -1.12
C VAL A 559 1.94 -41.67 -2.17
N LEU A 560 2.78 -40.67 -2.46
CA LEU A 560 2.45 -39.65 -3.46
C LEU A 560 2.62 -40.20 -4.87
N LYS A 561 1.64 -39.90 -5.72
CA LYS A 561 1.66 -40.23 -7.14
C LYS A 561 1.27 -39.00 -7.96
N PRO A 562 2.11 -37.96 -7.99
CA PRO A 562 1.83 -36.77 -8.78
C PRO A 562 1.78 -37.11 -10.26
N ARG A 563 0.99 -36.36 -11.02
CA ARG A 563 0.83 -36.57 -12.47
C ARG A 563 1.95 -35.92 -13.29
N CYS A 564 2.54 -34.84 -12.78
CA CYS A 564 3.71 -34.18 -13.31
C CYS A 564 4.38 -33.31 -12.22
N ALA A 565 5.61 -32.87 -12.48
CA ALA A 565 6.37 -32.00 -11.58
C ALA A 565 6.96 -30.79 -12.32
N VAL A 566 7.00 -29.65 -11.65
CA VAL A 566 7.64 -28.42 -12.13
C VAL A 566 8.67 -27.98 -11.10
N CYS A 567 9.92 -27.77 -11.54
CA CYS A 567 11.05 -27.42 -10.68
C CYS A 567 11.72 -26.16 -11.19
N ILE A 568 11.72 -25.10 -10.38
CA ILE A 568 12.27 -23.79 -10.73
C ILE A 568 13.53 -23.52 -9.91
N SER A 569 14.63 -23.21 -10.58
CA SER A 569 15.91 -22.79 -9.99
C SER A 569 16.34 -23.62 -8.78
N GLY A 570 16.51 -24.93 -8.95
CA GLY A 570 16.89 -25.82 -7.85
C GLY A 570 17.80 -26.96 -8.27
N SER A 571 18.13 -27.83 -7.32
CA SER A 571 19.02 -28.98 -7.53
C SER A 571 18.43 -30.27 -6.98
N HIS A 572 18.86 -31.37 -7.60
CA HIS A 572 18.61 -32.75 -7.18
C HIS A 572 19.66 -33.24 -6.17
N VAL A 573 20.74 -32.48 -5.91
CA VAL A 573 21.81 -32.81 -4.97
C VAL A 573 21.34 -32.66 -3.53
N GLN A 574 21.27 -33.79 -2.82
CA GLN A 574 20.86 -33.92 -1.43
C GLN A 574 21.04 -35.39 -0.97
N PRO A 575 21.21 -35.63 0.35
CA PRO A 575 21.09 -36.97 0.92
C PRO A 575 19.74 -37.64 0.59
N VAL A 576 19.79 -38.75 -0.14
CA VAL A 576 18.59 -39.46 -0.64
C VAL A 576 17.76 -40.04 0.51
N ASP A 577 18.41 -40.67 1.49
CA ASP A 577 17.73 -41.28 2.64
C ASP A 577 17.51 -40.31 3.81
N GLY A 578 18.06 -39.08 3.73
CA GLY A 578 18.03 -38.12 4.83
C GLY A 578 16.67 -37.44 5.05
N SER A 579 16.33 -37.14 6.29
CA SER A 579 15.27 -36.20 6.66
C SER A 579 15.52 -34.79 6.10
N ILE A 580 14.50 -33.92 6.13
CA ILE A 580 14.66 -32.50 5.76
C ILE A 580 15.78 -31.85 6.59
N GLN A 581 15.89 -32.20 7.87
CA GLN A 581 16.95 -31.72 8.75
C GLN A 581 18.35 -32.15 8.26
N GLU A 582 18.55 -33.43 7.93
CA GLU A 582 19.85 -33.95 7.46
C GLU A 582 20.25 -33.36 6.10
N ILE A 583 19.28 -33.05 5.23
CA ILE A 583 19.55 -32.35 3.97
C ILE A 583 20.09 -30.95 4.23
N LEU A 584 19.52 -30.24 5.20
CA LEU A 584 19.96 -28.91 5.58
C LEU A 584 21.32 -28.93 6.29
N GLU A 585 21.57 -29.95 7.12
CA GLU A 585 22.88 -30.19 7.74
C GLU A 585 23.95 -30.49 6.70
N TYR A 586 23.63 -31.25 5.65
CA TYR A 586 24.54 -31.46 4.53
C TYR A 586 24.95 -30.14 3.86
N PHE A 587 24.02 -29.20 3.68
CA PHE A 587 24.36 -27.86 3.16
C PHE A 587 25.24 -27.07 4.12
N GLN A 588 25.00 -27.17 5.43
CA GLN A 588 25.82 -26.52 6.46
C GLN A 588 27.24 -27.10 6.53
N GLN A 589 27.40 -28.41 6.37
CA GLN A 589 28.72 -29.04 6.30
C GLN A 589 29.55 -28.51 5.12
N ASN A 590 28.87 -28.11 4.03
CA ASN A 590 29.49 -27.50 2.87
C ASN A 590 29.64 -25.98 2.97
N GLU A 591 29.31 -25.33 4.09
CA GLU A 591 29.38 -23.87 4.26
C GLU A 591 30.77 -23.29 3.97
N HIS A 592 31.83 -24.07 4.22
CA HIS A 592 33.21 -23.71 3.89
C HIS A 592 33.47 -23.46 2.39
N LYS A 593 32.57 -23.92 1.50
CA LYS A 593 32.64 -23.69 0.04
C LYS A 593 31.98 -22.38 -0.39
N THR A 594 31.28 -21.69 0.51
CA THR A 594 30.59 -20.44 0.23
C THR A 594 31.57 -19.39 -0.31
N ARG A 595 31.19 -18.72 -1.40
CA ARG A 595 31.97 -17.62 -1.97
C ARG A 595 31.33 -16.26 -1.69
N PHE A 596 32.15 -15.22 -1.81
CA PHE A 596 31.73 -13.84 -1.69
C PHE A 596 32.22 -13.07 -2.92
N ASN A 597 31.39 -12.17 -3.45
CA ASN A 597 31.85 -11.22 -4.46
C ASN A 597 32.52 -9.99 -3.81
N GLU A 598 32.99 -9.06 -4.63
CA GLU A 598 33.66 -7.82 -4.20
C GLU A 598 32.78 -6.93 -3.29
N GLU A 599 31.45 -7.09 -3.36
CA GLU A 599 30.47 -6.36 -2.55
C GLU A 599 30.08 -7.11 -1.25
N ASN A 600 30.82 -8.17 -0.88
CA ASN A 600 30.54 -9.06 0.25
C ASN A 600 29.16 -9.74 0.19
N GLN A 601 28.62 -9.95 -1.02
CA GLN A 601 27.40 -10.71 -1.23
C GLN A 601 27.72 -12.19 -1.33
N VAL A 602 26.89 -13.00 -0.69
CA VAL A 602 27.07 -14.44 -0.55
C VAL A 602 26.61 -15.17 -1.80
N ILE A 603 27.45 -16.08 -2.30
CA ILE A 603 27.20 -16.98 -3.43
C ILE A 603 27.10 -18.40 -2.88
N PHE A 604 25.90 -18.99 -2.94
CA PHE A 604 25.60 -20.29 -2.33
C PHE A 604 25.70 -21.48 -3.28
N ARG A 605 25.83 -21.25 -4.61
CA ARG A 605 25.84 -22.36 -5.58
C ARG A 605 26.92 -23.41 -5.31
N ASP A 606 28.06 -23.00 -4.74
CA ASP A 606 29.20 -23.88 -4.47
C ASP A 606 28.99 -24.81 -3.28
N LEU A 607 27.93 -24.60 -2.49
CA LEU A 607 27.50 -25.56 -1.46
C LEU A 607 27.19 -26.94 -2.07
N LEU A 608 26.80 -26.99 -3.35
CA LEU A 608 26.40 -28.20 -4.06
C LEU A 608 27.33 -28.54 -5.22
N LEU A 609 28.35 -27.71 -5.47
CA LEU A 609 29.35 -27.98 -6.49
C LEU A 609 30.64 -28.59 -5.88
N PRO A 610 31.36 -29.41 -6.69
CA PRO A 610 30.88 -30.03 -7.93
C PRO A 610 29.72 -31.00 -7.66
N ILE A 611 28.89 -31.28 -8.67
CA ILE A 611 27.80 -32.27 -8.55
C ILE A 611 28.41 -33.61 -8.10
N PRO A 612 27.96 -34.22 -7.00
CA PRO A 612 28.57 -35.43 -6.47
C PRO A 612 28.40 -36.62 -7.42
N THR A 613 29.41 -37.49 -7.45
CA THR A 613 29.35 -38.77 -8.17
C THR A 613 28.69 -39.86 -7.33
N ASP A 614 28.67 -39.70 -6.00
CA ASP A 614 27.99 -40.63 -5.08
C ASP A 614 26.47 -40.57 -5.29
N PRO A 615 25.81 -41.66 -5.71
CA PRO A 615 24.37 -41.71 -5.92
C PRO A 615 23.56 -41.51 -4.62
N LYS A 616 24.15 -41.64 -3.43
CA LYS A 616 23.46 -41.37 -2.15
C LYS A 616 23.28 -39.89 -1.87
N LEU A 617 24.00 -39.03 -2.59
CA LEU A 617 24.00 -37.57 -2.39
C LEU A 617 23.25 -36.83 -3.50
N LYS A 618 22.53 -37.55 -4.36
CA LYS A 618 21.71 -36.93 -5.41
C LYS A 618 20.51 -37.80 -5.77
N VAL A 619 19.35 -37.17 -5.96
CA VAL A 619 18.12 -37.86 -6.34
C VAL A 619 18.26 -38.46 -7.73
N ASP A 620 17.99 -39.75 -7.86
CA ASP A 620 18.00 -40.48 -9.13
C ASP A 620 16.74 -40.16 -9.94
N VAL A 621 16.75 -39.01 -10.59
CA VAL A 621 15.64 -38.56 -11.44
C VAL A 621 15.41 -39.47 -12.66
N GLY A 622 16.37 -40.34 -13.00
CA GLY A 622 16.20 -41.36 -14.03
C GLY A 622 15.06 -42.32 -13.73
N GLN A 623 14.68 -42.50 -12.45
CA GLN A 623 13.55 -43.33 -12.04
C GLN A 623 12.18 -42.68 -12.27
N LEU A 624 12.11 -41.37 -12.57
CA LEU A 624 10.83 -40.68 -12.78
C LEU A 624 10.07 -41.26 -13.96
N GLN A 625 8.80 -41.58 -13.72
CA GLN A 625 7.84 -42.06 -14.72
C GLN A 625 6.75 -41.02 -15.04
N ILE A 626 7.02 -39.75 -14.72
CA ILE A 626 6.09 -38.64 -14.90
C ILE A 626 6.78 -37.50 -15.66
N PRO A 627 6.01 -36.68 -16.40
CA PRO A 627 6.54 -35.48 -17.02
C PRO A 627 7.17 -34.53 -15.99
N LEU A 628 8.36 -34.04 -16.29
CA LEU A 628 9.15 -33.12 -15.49
C LEU A 628 9.51 -31.87 -16.32
N LEU A 629 9.17 -30.70 -15.79
CA LEU A 629 9.59 -29.40 -16.33
C LEU A 629 10.65 -28.78 -15.41
N LEU A 630 11.84 -28.53 -15.94
CA LEU A 630 12.90 -27.76 -15.29
C LEU A 630 12.95 -26.34 -15.85
N VAL A 631 12.91 -25.35 -14.97
CA VAL A 631 13.08 -23.93 -15.30
C VAL A 631 14.37 -23.44 -14.65
N VAL A 632 15.33 -23.02 -15.47
CA VAL A 632 16.72 -22.77 -15.08
C VAL A 632 17.13 -21.36 -15.47
N GLY A 633 17.72 -20.63 -14.51
CA GLY A 633 18.47 -19.42 -14.80
C GLY A 633 19.96 -19.73 -14.88
N GLU A 634 20.62 -19.35 -15.98
CA GLU A 634 22.05 -19.64 -16.22
C GLU A 634 22.98 -18.77 -15.34
N ASP A 635 22.49 -17.62 -14.87
CA ASP A 635 23.20 -16.76 -13.90
C ASP A 635 22.69 -17.01 -12.46
N ASP A 636 22.26 -18.23 -12.12
CA ASP A 636 21.90 -18.58 -10.75
C ASP A 636 23.14 -18.61 -9.84
N GLN A 637 23.15 -17.73 -8.84
CA GLN A 637 24.24 -17.60 -7.86
C GLN A 637 23.91 -18.26 -6.52
N ASN A 638 22.72 -18.85 -6.37
CA ASN A 638 22.27 -19.49 -5.14
C ASN A 638 22.32 -21.03 -5.24
N TRP A 639 21.91 -21.61 -6.37
CA TRP A 639 21.97 -23.06 -6.63
C TRP A 639 22.65 -23.30 -7.98
N PRO A 640 23.35 -24.43 -8.19
CA PRO A 640 23.89 -24.79 -9.49
C PRO A 640 22.79 -25.37 -10.38
N ALA A 641 21.79 -24.56 -10.70
CA ALA A 641 20.57 -25.00 -11.37
C ALA A 641 20.85 -25.54 -12.79
N GLU A 642 21.78 -24.91 -13.51
CA GLU A 642 22.21 -25.33 -14.85
C GLU A 642 22.94 -26.67 -14.79
N GLU A 643 23.98 -26.79 -13.97
CA GLU A 643 24.75 -28.03 -13.84
C GLU A 643 23.87 -29.18 -13.34
N SER A 644 22.95 -28.88 -12.42
CA SER A 644 21.97 -29.85 -11.94
C SER A 644 21.02 -30.29 -13.03
N ALA A 645 20.57 -29.38 -13.91
CA ALA A 645 19.69 -29.73 -15.02
C ALA A 645 20.39 -30.62 -16.06
N MET A 646 21.68 -30.38 -16.32
CA MET A 646 22.45 -31.21 -17.24
C MET A 646 22.71 -32.61 -16.68
N ASP A 647 23.06 -32.74 -15.40
CA ASP A 647 23.23 -34.06 -14.76
C ASP A 647 21.89 -34.82 -14.70
N MET A 648 20.79 -34.13 -14.37
CA MET A 648 19.44 -34.72 -14.42
C MET A 648 19.05 -35.17 -15.84
N LYS A 649 19.40 -34.39 -16.87
CA LYS A 649 19.18 -34.75 -18.26
C LYS A 649 19.91 -36.04 -18.62
N GLU A 650 21.19 -36.15 -18.28
CA GLU A 650 21.98 -37.36 -18.53
C GLU A 650 21.41 -38.58 -17.80
N MET A 651 20.96 -38.42 -16.55
CA MET A 651 20.28 -39.50 -15.81
C MET A 651 19.01 -39.98 -16.54
N MET A 652 18.15 -39.06 -16.97
CA MET A 652 16.91 -39.41 -17.65
C MET A 652 17.16 -40.01 -19.04
N GLU A 653 18.17 -39.54 -19.78
CA GLU A 653 18.59 -40.12 -21.06
C GLU A 653 19.09 -41.55 -20.89
N ARG A 654 19.97 -41.81 -19.91
CA ARG A 654 20.47 -43.16 -19.60
C ARG A 654 19.35 -44.12 -19.21
N ALA A 655 18.30 -43.62 -18.54
CA ALA A 655 17.13 -44.40 -18.16
C ALA A 655 16.09 -44.57 -19.28
N GLY A 656 16.28 -43.96 -20.46
CA GLY A 656 15.30 -43.98 -21.56
C GLY A 656 14.08 -43.06 -21.35
N ASN A 657 14.13 -42.19 -20.34
CA ASN A 657 13.04 -41.32 -19.91
C ASN A 657 13.17 -39.87 -20.42
N SER A 658 14.05 -39.61 -21.39
CA SER A 658 14.28 -38.27 -21.95
C SER A 658 13.02 -37.60 -22.50
N HIS A 659 12.08 -38.39 -23.03
CA HIS A 659 10.79 -37.92 -23.54
C HIS A 659 9.86 -37.31 -22.46
N LEU A 660 10.14 -37.54 -21.17
CA LEU A 660 9.41 -36.96 -20.04
C LEU A 660 10.00 -35.62 -19.58
N LEU A 661 11.21 -35.27 -20.03
CA LEU A 661 11.93 -34.11 -19.56
C LEU A 661 11.78 -32.93 -20.51
N THR A 662 11.39 -31.78 -19.96
CA THR A 662 11.48 -30.48 -20.63
C THR A 662 12.37 -29.55 -19.82
N ILE A 663 13.37 -28.94 -20.47
CA ILE A 663 14.24 -27.93 -19.85
C ILE A 663 14.03 -26.59 -20.52
N LEU A 664 13.73 -25.58 -19.71
CA LEU A 664 13.72 -24.18 -20.11
C LEU A 664 14.95 -23.51 -19.47
N SER A 665 15.95 -23.21 -20.29
CA SER A 665 17.15 -22.49 -19.85
C SER A 665 17.06 -21.02 -20.28
N TYR A 666 17.34 -20.12 -19.34
CA TYR A 666 17.26 -18.69 -19.54
C TYR A 666 18.62 -18.03 -19.28
N PRO A 667 19.31 -17.54 -20.33
CA PRO A 667 20.54 -16.77 -20.19
C PRO A 667 20.33 -15.54 -19.32
N ASN A 668 21.38 -15.14 -18.59
CA ASN A 668 21.41 -13.93 -17.74
C ASN A 668 20.22 -13.86 -16.76
N THR A 669 19.68 -15.00 -16.34
CA THR A 669 18.56 -15.08 -15.39
C THR A 669 19.07 -15.68 -14.09
N GLY A 670 18.77 -15.01 -12.98
CA GLY A 670 19.17 -15.47 -11.64
C GLY A 670 18.19 -16.44 -10.99
N HIS A 671 18.41 -16.67 -9.70
CA HIS A 671 17.70 -17.68 -8.90
C HIS A 671 16.19 -17.43 -8.72
N LEU A 672 15.77 -16.17 -8.57
CA LEU A 672 14.42 -15.82 -8.11
C LEU A 672 13.42 -15.66 -9.27
N ILE A 673 13.19 -16.73 -10.04
CA ILE A 673 12.20 -16.77 -11.11
C ILE A 673 10.79 -16.85 -10.49
N GLU A 674 10.25 -15.67 -10.15
CA GLU A 674 8.92 -15.46 -9.58
C GLU A 674 7.84 -15.33 -10.69
N PRO A 675 6.54 -15.24 -10.33
CA PRO A 675 5.51 -14.89 -11.29
C PRO A 675 5.80 -13.56 -12.04
N PRO A 676 5.21 -13.36 -13.22
CA PRO A 676 5.56 -12.25 -14.11
C PRO A 676 5.42 -10.89 -13.46
N TYR A 677 6.33 -9.99 -13.85
CA TYR A 677 6.38 -8.58 -13.44
C TYR A 677 6.68 -8.34 -11.96
N THR A 678 7.04 -9.39 -11.20
CA THR A 678 7.80 -9.21 -9.97
C THR A 678 9.09 -8.44 -10.30
N PRO A 679 9.44 -7.39 -9.55
CA PRO A 679 10.66 -6.66 -9.80
C PRO A 679 11.91 -7.51 -9.57
N HIS A 680 12.89 -7.41 -10.46
CA HIS A 680 14.16 -8.14 -10.31
C HIS A 680 15.02 -7.48 -9.24
N PHE A 681 15.53 -8.30 -8.31
CA PHE A 681 16.53 -7.91 -7.34
C PHE A 681 17.74 -8.84 -7.45
N ARG A 682 18.84 -8.33 -8.03
CA ARG A 682 20.08 -9.09 -8.20
C ARG A 682 20.65 -9.60 -6.88
N SER A 683 20.53 -8.80 -5.82
CA SER A 683 20.97 -9.16 -4.46
C SER A 683 19.99 -8.62 -3.42
N THR A 684 19.70 -9.38 -2.36
CA THR A 684 18.84 -8.90 -1.27
C THR A 684 19.32 -9.41 0.08
N ALA A 685 18.85 -8.77 1.15
CA ALA A 685 18.95 -9.38 2.46
C ALA A 685 18.13 -10.68 2.49
N PHE A 686 18.73 -11.75 2.97
CA PHE A 686 18.12 -13.05 3.14
C PHE A 686 18.31 -13.54 4.57
N LYS A 687 17.30 -14.25 5.08
CA LYS A 687 17.40 -14.99 6.33
C LYS A 687 17.04 -16.43 6.02
N THR A 688 17.96 -17.33 6.33
CA THR A 688 17.66 -18.76 6.23
C THR A 688 16.70 -19.14 7.36
N ALA A 689 15.79 -20.09 7.11
CA ALA A 689 14.88 -20.57 8.15
C ALA A 689 15.61 -21.19 9.36
N ILE A 690 16.81 -21.76 9.13
CA ILE A 690 17.55 -22.54 10.13
C ILE A 690 18.40 -21.64 11.02
N THR A 691 19.31 -20.85 10.42
CA THR A 691 20.27 -20.06 11.20
C THR A 691 19.66 -18.76 11.70
N GLN A 692 18.57 -18.30 11.07
CA GLN A 692 17.97 -16.97 11.28
C GLN A 692 18.96 -15.80 11.10
N GLN A 693 20.19 -16.10 10.66
CA GLN A 693 21.22 -15.13 10.38
C GLN A 693 20.87 -14.37 9.11
N LYS A 694 21.08 -13.07 9.17
CA LYS A 694 20.80 -12.18 8.04
C LYS A 694 22.08 -12.07 7.20
N THR A 695 22.04 -12.60 5.98
CA THR A 695 23.09 -12.47 4.99
C THR A 695 22.61 -11.63 3.81
N PHE A 696 23.53 -11.18 2.96
CA PHE A 696 23.20 -10.50 1.70
C PHE A 696 23.44 -11.50 0.57
N ALA A 697 22.39 -12.14 0.07
CA ALA A 697 22.52 -13.17 -0.95
C ALA A 697 22.60 -12.52 -2.34
N LEU A 698 23.56 -12.97 -3.15
CA LEU A 698 23.57 -12.72 -4.59
C LEU A 698 22.68 -13.78 -5.26
N TRP A 699 21.60 -13.34 -5.90
CA TRP A 699 20.69 -14.21 -6.63
C TRP A 699 21.06 -14.32 -8.11
N GLY A 700 21.78 -13.32 -8.63
CA GLY A 700 22.17 -13.20 -10.02
C GLY A 700 21.06 -12.65 -10.94
N GLY A 701 21.32 -12.71 -12.24
CA GLY A 701 20.45 -12.23 -13.31
C GLY A 701 20.61 -10.76 -13.67
N GLU A 702 20.30 -10.45 -14.92
CA GLU A 702 20.14 -9.11 -15.47
C GLU A 702 18.66 -8.76 -15.58
N MET A 703 18.30 -7.52 -15.24
CA MET A 703 16.90 -7.12 -15.03
C MET A 703 15.97 -7.41 -16.22
N VAL A 704 16.40 -7.09 -17.45
CA VAL A 704 15.60 -7.31 -18.66
C VAL A 704 15.49 -8.80 -18.99
N ALA A 705 16.61 -9.53 -19.01
CA ALA A 705 16.61 -10.96 -19.30
C ALA A 705 15.79 -11.75 -18.26
N HIS A 706 15.95 -11.40 -16.99
CA HIS A 706 15.24 -12.04 -15.89
C HIS A 706 13.73 -11.76 -15.92
N SER A 707 13.31 -10.52 -16.20
CA SER A 707 11.88 -10.20 -16.33
C SER A 707 11.23 -10.91 -17.53
N TRP A 708 11.95 -11.04 -18.64
CA TRP A 708 11.50 -11.86 -19.77
C TRP A 708 11.38 -13.34 -19.40
N ALA A 709 12.37 -13.90 -18.68
CA ALA A 709 12.34 -15.28 -18.22
C ALA A 709 11.15 -15.56 -17.30
N GLN A 710 10.82 -14.65 -16.38
CA GLN A 710 9.62 -14.76 -15.54
C GLN A 710 8.33 -14.81 -16.37
N GLU A 711 8.19 -13.94 -17.37
CA GLU A 711 7.00 -13.90 -18.25
C GLU A 711 6.86 -15.20 -19.08
N ASP A 712 7.93 -15.60 -19.77
CA ASP A 712 7.90 -16.76 -20.65
C ASP A 712 7.78 -18.09 -19.89
N SER A 713 8.54 -18.26 -18.79
CA SER A 713 8.46 -19.48 -17.99
C SER A 713 7.11 -19.64 -17.33
N TRP A 714 6.48 -18.58 -16.80
CA TRP A 714 5.15 -18.67 -16.20
C TRP A 714 4.11 -19.17 -17.20
N ARG A 715 4.10 -18.61 -18.41
CA ARG A 715 3.22 -19.06 -19.49
C ARG A 715 3.45 -20.54 -19.81
N LYS A 716 4.70 -20.95 -19.98
CA LYS A 716 5.06 -22.36 -20.28
C LYS A 716 4.75 -23.31 -19.12
N VAL A 717 4.87 -22.87 -17.87
CA VAL A 717 4.47 -23.63 -16.68
C VAL A 717 2.97 -23.85 -16.67
N LEU A 718 2.17 -22.81 -16.92
CA LEU A 718 0.71 -22.95 -17.02
C LEU A 718 0.31 -23.90 -18.16
N ASP A 719 0.94 -23.78 -19.33
CA ASP A 719 0.68 -24.66 -20.46
C ASP A 719 1.06 -26.12 -20.16
N PHE A 720 2.22 -26.34 -19.53
CA PHE A 720 2.66 -27.67 -19.09
C PHE A 720 1.70 -28.29 -18.08
N LEU A 721 1.24 -27.52 -17.09
CA LEU A 721 0.25 -27.99 -16.13
C LEU A 721 -1.08 -28.31 -16.82
N ARG A 722 -1.55 -27.46 -17.74
CA ARG A 722 -2.79 -27.72 -18.51
C ARG A 722 -2.68 -29.00 -19.32
N GLN A 723 -1.60 -29.19 -20.07
CA GLN A 723 -1.37 -30.36 -20.90
C GLN A 723 -1.38 -31.66 -20.07
N ASN A 724 -0.77 -31.65 -18.89
CA ASN A 724 -0.59 -32.87 -18.09
C ASN A 724 -1.74 -33.15 -17.12
N LEU A 725 -2.52 -32.14 -16.73
CA LEU A 725 -3.57 -32.26 -15.73
C LEU A 725 -4.99 -32.22 -16.29
N TYR A 726 -5.24 -31.45 -17.35
CA TYR A 726 -6.59 -31.30 -17.94
C TYR A 726 -6.84 -32.25 -19.12
N VAL A 727 -5.81 -32.72 -19.82
CA VAL A 727 -6.01 -33.48 -21.07
C VAL A 727 -6.23 -34.97 -20.81
N ASN A 728 -7.34 -35.49 -21.33
CA ASN A 728 -7.57 -36.92 -21.55
C ASN A 728 -6.80 -37.38 -22.78
N THR A 729 -5.92 -38.37 -22.63
CA THR A 729 -5.43 -39.17 -23.76
C THR A 729 -6.60 -39.98 -24.34
N ALA A 730 -7.26 -39.44 -25.35
CA ALA A 730 -8.13 -40.18 -26.26
C ALA A 730 -7.95 -39.64 -27.70
N SER A 731 -7.27 -40.45 -28.52
CA SER A 731 -7.32 -40.50 -29.99
C SER A 731 -7.20 -39.18 -30.77
N PHE A 732 -5.98 -38.89 -31.23
CA PHE A 732 -5.81 -38.33 -32.57
C PHE A 732 -6.21 -39.40 -33.59
N SER A 733 -7.49 -39.46 -33.95
CA SER A 733 -7.93 -40.07 -35.19
C SER A 733 -8.20 -38.96 -36.20
N ASN A 734 -7.41 -38.98 -37.27
CA ASN A 734 -7.58 -38.24 -38.51
C ASN A 734 -9.04 -37.97 -38.88
N HIS A 735 -9.44 -36.70 -38.95
CA HIS A 735 -10.36 -36.15 -39.94
C HIS A 735 -9.70 -34.82 -40.37
N GLY A 736 -9.13 -34.66 -41.56
CA GLY A 736 -9.68 -35.06 -42.85
C GLY A 736 -10.46 -33.88 -43.43
N ASN A 737 -9.83 -33.15 -44.35
CA ASN A 737 -10.30 -32.03 -45.17
C ASN A 737 -11.82 -31.90 -45.42
N SER A 738 -12.27 -30.63 -45.43
CA SER A 738 -13.30 -29.97 -46.27
C SER A 738 -14.11 -29.02 -45.39
N LYS A 739 -14.31 -27.73 -45.67
CA LYS A 739 -14.16 -26.87 -46.85
C LYS A 739 -13.78 -25.47 -46.37
#